data_AF-A0A6S7IPC2-F1
#
_entry.id   AF-A0A6S7IPC2-F1
#
_cell.length_a   1.000
_cell.length_b   1.000
_cell.length_c   1.000
_cell.angle_alpha   90.00
_cell.angle_beta   90.00
_cell.angle_gamma   90.00
#
_symmetry.space_group_name_H-M   'P 1'
#
loop_
_entity.id
_entity.type
_entity.pdbx_description
1 polymer ?
#
loop_
_entity_poly.entity_id
_entity_poly.type
_entity_poly.pdbx_seq_one_letter_code
_entity_poly.pdbx_strand_id
1 'polypeptide(L)'
;STRKRLATNKYSFVKFLPRIHCLTPRETLDNIQQNRKGDTEFDMEKFHSEEYQRPFQYLSQFANGSNLDTFSFIYEPCVLGIGDPVDALKIIIKYCGIRDPSWAELYHFVNFLNIQLRDCEESLFCDPLLVGDLLQGFRTFAVRFMIQMSRDFATRSLSENNLGVEDASRQEEEDDLVPFQIRRRWELSPHPYIFFNHDRDSMTFLGFLLSENGDLLDPGTNTILEERLMEPSLRGQLKHQGVDFDVNYEKRDRMARIENLCSVMGINYLHDPDSTYELTTDNVEKILAIHMRFRCGIPVIIMGETGCGKTRLIRFMCELQAGPDGPKNLLLMKVHGGTSYAEIEKKVEDAEKLAFFNEKINVDTILFFDEANTTDAIDLIKEIMVDRRVNGRAINPELTRLHFIAACNPYRKHTKEMIKKLESAGLGYHVSADETEDKLGSIPLRQLVYRVHPLPESMRPLVWDFGQLTDHTEELYTAQIVRRFMVSPTAGLASARPATVGFDGTLYNAAQASCIAKVLSASQKYMRKQKNECSFVSLRDVERAMKVIVWFYSNSKLIDQVIADEYNVRDEDSESSEESSEEESDESDDDEQVEQPLSQIVRAVILGIGVCYYARLNEREVYCRDVCRYFDNSCPLPGGVRRMQNEIR
;
A
#
# COMPACT_ATOMS: atom_id res chain seq x y z
N SER A 1 31.00 18.28 -5.04
CA SER A 1 31.50 19.61 -5.48
C SER A 1 31.01 19.97 -6.90
N THR A 2 31.07 19.04 -7.85
CA THR A 2 30.75 19.24 -9.28
C THR A 2 29.25 19.37 -9.60
N ARG A 3 28.35 18.69 -8.88
CA ARG A 3 26.88 18.82 -9.06
C ARG A 3 26.32 20.19 -8.66
N LYS A 4 26.85 20.85 -7.61
CA LYS A 4 26.53 22.27 -7.29
C LYS A 4 26.95 23.21 -8.43
N ARG A 5 27.99 22.84 -9.19
CA ARG A 5 28.51 23.58 -10.36
C ARG A 5 27.70 23.35 -11.64
N LEU A 6 27.06 22.18 -11.79
CA LEU A 6 26.17 21.87 -12.92
C LEU A 6 24.75 22.41 -12.73
N ALA A 7 24.20 22.38 -11.51
CA ALA A 7 22.94 23.05 -11.20
C ALA A 7 23.05 24.55 -11.48
N THR A 8 24.17 25.19 -11.13
CA THR A 8 24.43 26.61 -11.44
C THR A 8 24.55 26.93 -12.93
N ASN A 9 24.86 25.94 -13.80
CA ASN A 9 24.89 26.12 -15.25
C ASN A 9 23.51 25.98 -15.93
N LYS A 10 22.59 25.12 -15.44
CA LYS A 10 21.20 25.08 -15.96
C LYS A 10 20.43 26.38 -15.69
N TYR A 11 20.73 27.05 -14.58
CA TYR A 11 20.19 28.39 -14.27
C TYR A 11 20.87 29.54 -15.03
N SER A 12 21.84 29.27 -15.92
CA SER A 12 22.52 30.33 -16.67
C SER A 12 21.56 31.08 -17.60
N PHE A 13 20.77 30.36 -18.40
CA PHE A 13 19.84 30.98 -19.36
C PHE A 13 18.64 31.64 -18.69
N VAL A 14 18.02 30.98 -17.71
CA VAL A 14 16.79 31.46 -17.03
C VAL A 14 17.03 32.77 -16.27
N LYS A 15 18.27 33.07 -15.89
CA LYS A 15 18.64 34.35 -15.24
C LYS A 15 18.49 35.56 -16.17
N PHE A 16 18.48 35.37 -17.49
CA PHE A 16 18.34 36.45 -18.47
C PHE A 16 16.87 36.77 -18.82
N LEU A 17 15.92 35.94 -18.37
CA LEU A 17 14.48 36.18 -18.55
C LEU A 17 13.91 36.94 -17.35
N PRO A 18 12.88 37.80 -17.56
CA PRO A 18 12.05 38.27 -16.46
C PRO A 18 11.49 37.07 -15.69
N ARG A 19 11.72 37.03 -14.38
CA ARG A 19 11.41 35.86 -13.55
C ARG A 19 10.83 36.26 -12.22
N ILE A 20 9.87 35.47 -11.76
CA ILE A 20 9.34 35.51 -10.40
C ILE A 20 9.92 34.29 -9.69
N HIS A 21 10.44 34.49 -8.48
CA HIS A 21 10.96 33.40 -7.65
C HIS A 21 9.99 33.14 -6.50
N CYS A 22 9.30 32.00 -6.55
CA CYS A 22 8.43 31.57 -5.46
C CYS A 22 9.29 31.00 -4.32
N LEU A 23 8.98 31.42 -3.10
CA LEU A 23 9.72 31.06 -1.89
C LEU A 23 8.98 29.99 -1.10
N THR A 24 9.70 29.25 -0.25
CA THR A 24 9.04 28.39 0.73
C THR A 24 8.33 29.24 1.81
N PRO A 25 7.35 28.67 2.53
CA PRO A 25 6.77 29.27 3.73
C PRO A 25 7.80 29.84 4.73
N ARG A 26 8.90 29.12 4.98
CA ARG A 26 9.93 29.57 5.92
C ARG A 26 10.77 30.72 5.36
N GLU A 27 11.18 30.61 4.10
CA GLU A 27 11.91 31.69 3.42
C GLU A 27 11.06 32.97 3.35
N THR A 28 9.75 32.83 3.18
CA THR A 28 8.79 33.94 3.19
C THR A 28 8.77 34.62 4.57
N LEU A 29 8.64 33.85 5.65
CA LEU A 29 8.70 34.39 7.02
C LEU A 29 10.04 35.08 7.32
N ASP A 30 11.15 34.46 6.94
CA ASP A 30 12.50 34.99 7.19
C ASP A 30 12.73 36.30 6.43
N ASN A 31 12.25 36.40 5.17
CA ASN A 31 12.37 37.61 4.38
C ASN A 31 11.55 38.78 4.94
N ILE A 32 10.31 38.50 5.40
CA ILE A 32 9.44 39.50 6.04
C ILE A 32 10.09 40.01 7.33
N GLN A 33 10.57 39.11 8.19
CA GLN A 33 11.20 39.50 9.47
C GLN A 33 12.50 40.30 9.26
N GLN A 34 13.23 40.04 8.18
CA GLN A 34 14.49 40.72 7.87
C GLN A 34 14.30 42.01 7.04
N ASN A 35 13.05 42.44 6.78
CA ASN A 35 12.73 43.60 5.94
C ASN A 35 13.48 43.60 4.59
N ARG A 36 13.69 42.42 4.01
CA ARG A 36 14.39 42.30 2.72
C ARG A 36 13.44 42.82 1.64
N LYS A 37 13.87 43.85 0.90
CA LYS A 37 13.10 44.43 -0.20
C LYS A 37 12.81 43.36 -1.26
N GLY A 38 11.54 43.02 -1.40
CA GLY A 38 10.94 42.16 -2.42
C GLY A 38 9.44 42.12 -2.17
N ASP A 39 8.64 41.90 -3.21
CA ASP A 39 7.19 41.75 -3.10
C ASP A 39 6.87 40.40 -2.43
N THR A 40 7.08 40.31 -1.12
CA THR A 40 6.58 39.19 -0.29
C THR A 40 5.12 39.47 0.05
N GLU A 41 4.25 39.14 -0.89
CA GLU A 41 2.80 39.21 -0.71
C GLU A 41 2.26 37.87 -0.21
N PHE A 42 1.27 37.92 0.67
CA PHE A 42 0.47 36.76 1.04
C PHE A 42 -0.71 36.64 0.09
N ASP A 43 -1.14 35.41 -0.18
CA ASP A 43 -2.45 35.16 -0.74
C ASP A 43 -3.51 35.49 0.32
N MET A 44 -3.96 36.76 0.32
CA MET A 44 -4.94 37.26 1.28
C MET A 44 -6.32 36.64 1.06
N GLU A 45 -6.65 36.23 -0.17
CA GLU A 45 -7.89 35.51 -0.44
C GLU A 45 -7.86 34.16 0.26
N LYS A 46 -6.74 33.42 0.15
CA LYS A 46 -6.60 32.16 0.85
C LYS A 46 -6.52 32.33 2.36
N PHE A 47 -5.85 33.36 2.86
CA PHE A 47 -5.79 33.64 4.31
C PHE A 47 -7.19 33.92 4.90
N HIS A 48 -8.05 34.63 4.16
CA HIS A 48 -9.42 34.93 4.59
C HIS A 48 -10.42 33.80 4.32
N SER A 49 -9.99 32.68 3.71
CA SER A 49 -10.88 31.57 3.47
C SER A 49 -11.25 30.87 4.79
N GLU A 50 -12.47 30.32 4.84
CA GLU A 50 -12.94 29.53 5.98
C GLU A 50 -11.95 28.39 6.31
N GLU A 51 -11.39 27.76 5.27
CA GLU A 51 -10.51 26.61 5.43
C GLU A 51 -9.20 26.94 6.13
N TYR A 52 -8.73 28.19 6.01
CA TYR A 52 -7.51 28.65 6.65
C TYR A 52 -7.80 29.23 8.04
N GLN A 53 -8.91 29.98 8.17
CA GLN A 53 -9.31 30.65 9.41
C GLN A 53 -9.69 29.67 10.52
N ARG A 54 -10.42 28.58 10.23
CA ARG A 54 -10.80 27.60 11.25
C ARG A 54 -9.56 26.99 11.92
N PRO A 55 -8.62 26.35 11.21
CA PRO A 55 -7.37 25.85 11.80
C PRO A 55 -6.58 26.95 12.52
N PHE A 56 -6.45 28.14 11.94
CA PHE A 56 -5.67 29.22 12.55
C PHE A 56 -6.24 29.64 13.92
N GLN A 57 -7.55 29.86 14.03
CA GLN A 57 -8.18 30.28 15.28
C GLN A 57 -8.05 29.19 16.36
N TYR A 58 -8.33 27.92 16.01
CA TYR A 58 -8.17 26.80 16.95
C TYR A 58 -6.72 26.63 17.41
N LEU A 59 -5.75 26.67 16.49
CA LEU A 59 -4.33 26.54 16.83
C LEU A 59 -3.86 27.71 17.70
N SER A 60 -4.39 28.91 17.49
CA SER A 60 -4.05 30.09 18.31
C SER A 60 -4.54 29.94 19.74
N GLN A 61 -5.78 29.49 19.94
CA GLN A 61 -6.32 29.23 21.27
C GLN A 61 -5.60 28.06 21.95
N PHE A 62 -5.32 26.99 21.20
CA PHE A 62 -4.57 25.85 21.68
C PHE A 62 -3.14 26.22 22.10
N ALA A 63 -2.46 27.09 21.34
CA ALA A 63 -1.13 27.60 21.65
C ALA A 63 -1.09 28.44 22.94
N ASN A 64 -2.19 29.12 23.27
CA ASN A 64 -2.33 29.91 24.49
C ASN A 64 -2.69 29.05 25.72
N GLY A 65 -2.90 27.75 25.57
CA GLY A 65 -3.32 26.86 26.66
C GLY A 65 -4.75 27.11 27.12
N SER A 66 -5.58 27.76 26.29
CA SER A 66 -6.99 28.00 26.59
C SER A 66 -7.78 26.70 26.54
N ASN A 67 -8.76 26.53 27.42
CA ASN A 67 -9.74 25.45 27.28
C ASN A 67 -10.60 25.71 26.05
N LEU A 68 -10.65 24.74 25.13
CA LEU A 68 -11.38 24.85 23.88
C LEU A 68 -12.86 24.52 23.98
N ASP A 69 -13.35 23.91 25.07
CA ASP A 69 -14.74 23.44 25.20
C ASP A 69 -15.79 24.54 24.93
N THR A 70 -15.49 25.79 25.31
CA THR A 70 -16.36 26.94 25.08
C THR A 70 -16.00 27.76 23.85
N PHE A 71 -14.87 27.44 23.19
CA PHE A 71 -14.42 28.15 22.01
C PHE A 71 -15.25 27.75 20.79
N SER A 72 -15.94 28.72 20.18
CA SER A 72 -16.64 28.52 18.91
C SER A 72 -15.91 29.26 17.80
N PHE A 73 -15.73 28.58 16.67
CA PHE A 73 -15.20 29.21 15.46
C PHE A 73 -16.12 30.33 15.00
N ILE A 74 -15.53 31.48 14.67
CA ILE A 74 -16.25 32.64 14.15
C ILE A 74 -15.74 32.94 12.75
N TYR A 75 -16.66 32.94 11.78
CA TYR A 75 -16.37 33.29 10.40
C TYR A 75 -17.48 34.17 9.83
N GLU A 76 -17.09 35.35 9.39
CA GLU A 76 -17.96 36.26 8.65
C GLU A 76 -17.33 36.55 7.28
N PRO A 77 -17.91 36.05 6.16
CA PRO A 77 -17.31 36.19 4.83
C PRO A 77 -17.03 37.63 4.39
N CYS A 78 -17.74 38.61 4.99
CA CYS A 78 -17.64 40.03 4.66
C CYS A 78 -16.66 40.81 5.57
N VAL A 79 -16.08 40.17 6.58
CA VAL A 79 -15.12 40.78 7.51
C VAL A 79 -13.72 40.27 7.20
N LEU A 80 -12.71 41.12 7.35
CA LEU A 80 -11.31 40.68 7.25
C LEU A 80 -11.08 39.55 8.27
N GLY A 81 -10.40 38.49 7.84
CA GLY A 81 -10.09 37.35 8.71
C GLY A 81 -9.45 37.80 10.03
N ILE A 82 -9.67 37.03 11.09
CA ILE A 82 -9.15 37.38 12.41
C ILE A 82 -7.64 37.13 12.40
N GLY A 83 -6.86 38.07 12.91
CA GLY A 83 -5.41 37.94 13.11
C GLY A 83 -4.54 38.37 11.92
N ASP A 84 -3.23 38.25 12.12
CA ASP A 84 -2.21 38.64 11.14
C ASP A 84 -1.68 37.42 10.36
N PRO A 85 -1.51 37.51 9.02
CA PRO A 85 -1.06 36.38 8.20
C PRO A 85 0.35 35.88 8.54
N VAL A 86 1.24 36.73 9.06
CA VAL A 86 2.58 36.32 9.49
C VAL A 86 2.49 35.45 10.73
N ASP A 87 1.66 35.85 11.70
CA ASP A 87 1.45 35.07 12.93
C ASP A 87 0.71 33.76 12.64
N ALA A 88 -0.26 33.78 11.71
CA ALA A 88 -0.90 32.56 11.23
C ALA A 88 0.10 31.59 10.61
N LEU A 89 0.98 32.08 9.74
CA LEU A 89 2.00 31.24 9.11
C LEU A 89 3.00 30.68 10.13
N LYS A 90 3.42 31.47 11.14
CA LYS A 90 4.29 30.98 12.24
C LYS A 90 3.62 29.86 13.02
N ILE A 91 2.36 30.04 13.42
CA ILE A 91 1.61 29.05 14.19
C ILE A 91 1.41 27.78 13.37
N ILE A 92 0.98 27.90 12.12
CA ILE A 92 0.75 26.75 11.24
C ILE A 92 2.05 25.98 10.99
N ILE A 93 3.18 26.65 10.72
CA ILE A 93 4.49 25.97 10.56
C ILE A 93 4.91 25.26 11.85
N LYS A 94 4.71 25.88 13.02
CA LYS A 94 5.01 25.27 14.32
C LYS A 94 4.21 23.99 14.52
N TYR A 95 2.93 23.98 14.20
CA TYR A 95 2.06 22.82 14.42
C TYR A 95 2.09 21.80 13.29
N CYS A 96 2.45 22.17 12.05
CA CYS A 96 2.64 21.24 10.94
C CYS A 96 3.76 20.22 11.22
N GLY A 97 4.77 20.60 12.01
CA GLY A 97 5.84 19.68 12.44
C GLY A 97 6.90 19.39 11.39
N ILE A 98 6.75 19.88 10.15
CA ILE A 98 7.75 19.75 9.08
C ILE A 98 8.82 20.83 9.20
N ARG A 99 10.10 20.43 9.08
CA ARG A 99 11.26 21.32 9.25
C ARG A 99 11.46 22.31 8.10
N ASP A 100 10.94 22.07 6.91
CA ASP A 100 10.87 23.07 5.86
C ASP A 100 9.75 22.66 4.90
N PRO A 101 8.48 23.00 5.24
CA PRO A 101 7.35 22.56 4.44
C PRO A 101 7.27 23.38 3.16
N SER A 102 6.82 22.74 2.08
CA SER A 102 6.27 23.42 0.91
C SER A 102 4.88 24.00 1.22
N TRP A 103 4.40 24.91 0.37
CA TRP A 103 3.02 25.41 0.44
C TRP A 103 1.98 24.30 0.29
N ALA A 104 2.26 23.26 -0.51
CA ALA A 104 1.38 22.11 -0.65
C ALA A 104 1.24 21.32 0.65
N GLU A 105 2.34 21.09 1.37
CA GLU A 105 2.31 20.36 2.64
C GLU A 105 1.60 21.14 3.75
N LEU A 106 1.82 22.46 3.81
CA LEU A 106 1.04 23.32 4.69
C LEU A 106 -0.45 23.28 4.33
N TYR A 107 -0.78 23.35 3.05
CA TYR A 107 -2.15 23.24 2.58
C TYR A 107 -2.79 21.91 2.99
N HIS A 108 -2.10 20.78 2.85
CA HIS A 108 -2.62 19.48 3.29
C HIS A 108 -2.83 19.41 4.80
N PHE A 109 -1.88 19.92 5.59
CA PHE A 109 -2.03 20.02 7.04
C PHE A 109 -3.25 20.86 7.43
N VAL A 110 -3.36 22.08 6.87
CA VAL A 110 -4.45 23.02 7.17
C VAL A 110 -5.80 22.45 6.74
N ASN A 111 -5.90 21.93 5.51
CA ASN A 111 -7.18 21.44 4.98
C ASN A 111 -7.65 20.18 5.71
N PHE A 112 -6.73 19.28 6.08
CA PHE A 112 -7.08 18.12 6.89
C PHE A 112 -7.62 18.55 8.26
N LEU A 113 -6.89 19.43 8.95
CA LEU A 113 -7.30 19.94 10.26
C LEU A 113 -8.65 20.67 10.17
N ASN A 114 -8.86 21.46 9.12
CA ASN A 114 -10.10 22.18 8.87
C ASN A 114 -11.31 21.25 8.81
N ILE A 115 -11.23 20.17 8.03
CA ILE A 115 -12.35 19.23 7.86
C ILE A 115 -12.62 18.49 9.17
N GLN A 116 -11.58 18.04 9.86
CA GLN A 116 -11.75 17.37 11.16
C GLN A 116 -12.36 18.29 12.22
N LEU A 117 -11.94 19.56 12.26
CA LEU A 117 -12.51 20.55 13.17
C LEU A 117 -13.97 20.86 12.83
N ARG A 118 -14.33 20.93 11.54
CA ARG A 118 -15.73 21.08 11.12
C ARG A 118 -16.59 19.89 11.54
N ASP A 119 -16.09 18.67 11.31
CA ASP A 119 -16.80 17.45 11.72
C ASP A 119 -16.95 17.38 13.26
N CYS A 120 -15.99 17.93 14.01
CA CYS A 120 -16.05 18.11 15.46
C CYS A 120 -17.10 19.15 15.89
N GLU A 121 -17.13 20.31 15.23
CA GLU A 121 -18.12 21.38 15.50
C GLU A 121 -19.56 20.91 15.26
N GLU A 122 -19.77 20.07 14.24
CA GLU A 122 -21.08 19.57 13.83
C GLU A 122 -21.54 18.35 14.65
N SER A 123 -20.69 17.83 15.54
CA SER A 123 -20.93 16.64 16.36
C SER A 123 -21.71 16.96 17.63
N LEU A 124 -22.61 16.06 18.03
CA LEU A 124 -23.37 16.18 19.29
C LEU A 124 -22.46 16.17 20.53
N PHE A 125 -21.28 15.55 20.45
CA PHE A 125 -20.28 15.54 21.54
C PHE A 125 -19.69 16.91 21.83
N CYS A 126 -19.87 17.86 20.92
CA CYS A 126 -19.38 19.23 21.04
C CYS A 126 -20.51 20.25 21.15
N ASP A 127 -21.79 19.85 21.19
CA ASP A 127 -22.88 20.79 21.41
C ASP A 127 -22.96 21.19 22.90
N PRO A 128 -22.68 22.47 23.24
CA PRO A 128 -22.73 22.94 24.62
C PRO A 128 -24.11 22.78 25.27
N LEU A 129 -25.19 22.76 24.48
CA LEU A 129 -26.57 22.63 24.96
C LEU A 129 -26.92 21.20 25.37
N LEU A 130 -26.31 20.20 24.72
CA LEU A 130 -26.55 18.78 24.98
C LEU A 130 -25.59 18.22 26.03
N VAL A 131 -24.34 18.66 25.99
CA VAL A 131 -23.26 18.12 26.82
C VAL A 131 -23.20 18.81 28.19
N GLY A 132 -23.53 20.10 28.27
CA GLY A 132 -23.36 20.87 29.51
C GLY A 132 -21.96 20.68 30.11
N ASP A 133 -21.88 20.35 31.40
CA ASP A 133 -20.61 20.10 32.11
C ASP A 133 -20.15 18.61 32.08
N LEU A 134 -20.85 17.73 31.34
CA LEU A 134 -20.63 16.27 31.39
C LEU A 134 -19.37 15.76 30.67
N LEU A 135 -18.86 16.48 29.67
CA LEU A 135 -17.65 16.10 28.91
C LEU A 135 -16.63 17.24 28.89
N GLN A 136 -16.38 17.84 30.06
CA GLN A 136 -15.37 18.88 30.19
C GLN A 136 -13.98 18.35 29.77
N GLY A 137 -13.30 19.11 28.92
CA GLY A 137 -12.00 18.81 28.32
C GLY A 137 -12.08 18.05 26.99
N PHE A 138 -13.27 17.60 26.56
CA PHE A 138 -13.41 16.77 25.37
C PHE A 138 -12.94 17.46 24.10
N ARG A 139 -13.35 18.71 23.88
CA ARG A 139 -12.96 19.41 22.65
C ARG A 139 -11.46 19.69 22.63
N THR A 140 -10.88 20.01 23.79
CA THR A 140 -9.43 20.19 23.92
C THR A 140 -8.68 18.90 23.57
N PHE A 141 -9.14 17.75 24.06
CA PHE A 141 -8.63 16.43 23.69
C PHE A 141 -8.76 16.15 22.18
N ALA A 142 -9.95 16.33 21.62
CA ALA A 142 -10.23 16.06 20.21
C ALA A 142 -9.34 16.92 19.29
N VAL A 143 -9.22 18.22 19.57
CA VAL A 143 -8.36 19.14 18.80
C VAL A 143 -6.88 18.74 18.89
N ARG A 144 -6.39 18.39 20.09
CA ARG A 144 -5.01 17.89 20.26
C ARG A 144 -4.75 16.67 19.38
N PHE A 145 -5.71 15.75 19.34
CA PHE A 145 -5.64 14.55 18.51
C PHE A 145 -5.69 14.85 17.01
N MET A 146 -6.58 15.74 16.57
CA MET A 146 -6.68 16.16 15.17
C MET A 146 -5.40 16.82 14.68
N ILE A 147 -4.71 17.59 15.53
CA ILE A 147 -3.40 18.16 15.20
C ILE A 147 -2.40 17.02 14.95
N GLN A 148 -2.40 15.97 15.76
CA GLN A 148 -1.53 14.80 15.57
C GLN A 148 -1.86 14.06 14.26
N MET A 149 -3.14 13.83 13.98
CA MET A 149 -3.57 13.22 12.71
C MET A 149 -3.19 14.10 11.50
N SER A 150 -3.39 15.41 11.60
CA SER A 150 -3.05 16.35 10.52
C SER A 150 -1.55 16.33 10.22
N ARG A 151 -0.70 16.21 11.25
CA ARG A 151 0.74 16.01 11.09
C ARG A 151 1.03 14.71 10.35
N ASP A 152 0.38 13.62 10.74
CA ASP A 152 0.59 12.31 10.12
C ASP A 152 0.32 12.35 8.61
N PHE A 153 -0.81 12.91 8.21
CA PHE A 153 -1.22 13.01 6.80
C PHE A 153 -0.38 13.99 5.97
N ALA A 154 0.19 15.02 6.60
CA ALA A 154 1.08 15.98 5.96
C ALA A 154 2.54 15.50 5.88
N THR A 155 2.94 14.53 6.71
CA THR A 155 4.34 14.08 6.79
C THR A 155 4.73 13.19 5.61
N ARG A 156 5.92 13.44 5.05
CA ARG A 156 6.50 12.69 3.92
C ARG A 156 6.85 11.24 4.34
N SER A 157 6.56 10.25 3.50
CA SER A 157 7.10 8.89 3.67
C SER A 157 8.48 8.68 3.03
N LEU A 158 8.80 9.44 1.99
CA LEU A 158 10.08 9.40 1.28
C LEU A 158 11.17 10.23 1.98
N SER A 159 12.44 9.95 1.65
CA SER A 159 13.57 10.67 2.23
C SER A 159 13.64 12.14 1.79
N GLU A 160 14.19 13.00 2.66
CA GLU A 160 14.47 14.38 2.31
C GLU A 160 15.82 14.47 1.57
N ASN A 161 15.85 15.25 0.49
CA ASN A 161 17.08 15.61 -0.22
C ASN A 161 18.09 16.42 0.62
N ASN A 162 17.81 16.66 1.90
CA ASN A 162 18.59 17.47 2.83
C ASN A 162 19.30 16.65 3.91
N LEU A 163 19.90 15.51 3.54
CA LEU A 163 21.07 15.02 4.30
C LEU A 163 22.26 15.91 3.94
N GLY A 164 22.44 16.97 4.71
CA GLY A 164 23.68 17.73 4.70
C GLY A 164 24.85 16.82 5.08
N VAL A 165 25.82 16.70 4.17
CA VAL A 165 27.26 16.59 4.44
C VAL A 165 27.66 15.65 5.60
N GLU A 166 27.19 14.41 5.66
CA GLU A 166 27.76 13.40 6.58
C GLU A 166 27.75 11.99 5.95
N ASP A 167 28.30 11.85 4.74
CA ASP A 167 29.11 10.69 4.34
C ASP A 167 29.64 10.91 2.92
N ALA A 168 30.88 11.40 2.78
CA ALA A 168 31.53 11.56 1.48
C ALA A 168 32.01 10.22 0.87
N SER A 169 31.48 9.09 1.35
CA SER A 169 31.90 7.73 1.01
C SER A 169 30.87 6.96 0.16
N ARG A 170 29.65 7.49 -0.05
CA ARG A 170 28.65 6.86 -0.92
C ARG A 170 28.98 7.07 -2.40
N GLN A 171 28.82 6.01 -3.20
CA GLN A 171 29.04 6.07 -4.65
C GLN A 171 27.97 6.98 -5.27
N GLU A 172 28.36 7.85 -6.22
CA GLU A 172 27.46 8.85 -6.84
C GLU A 172 26.18 8.23 -7.46
N GLU A 173 26.22 6.95 -7.83
CA GLU A 173 25.07 6.21 -8.37
C GLU A 173 24.03 5.82 -7.30
N GLU A 174 24.40 5.63 -6.04
CA GLU A 174 23.43 5.30 -4.97
C GLU A 174 22.67 6.55 -4.50
N ASP A 175 23.29 7.72 -4.62
CA ASP A 175 22.67 9.02 -4.31
C ASP A 175 21.43 9.31 -5.17
N ASP A 176 21.36 8.79 -6.39
CA ASP A 176 20.23 9.04 -7.30
C ASP A 176 18.94 8.33 -6.85
N LEU A 177 19.03 7.27 -6.05
CA LEU A 177 17.87 6.55 -5.50
C LEU A 177 17.43 7.07 -4.13
N VAL A 178 18.31 7.74 -3.39
CA VAL A 178 18.03 8.28 -2.05
C VAL A 178 16.69 9.03 -2.00
N PRO A 179 16.37 9.96 -2.93
CA PRO A 179 15.12 10.74 -2.88
C PRO A 179 13.84 9.89 -2.96
N PHE A 180 13.96 8.65 -3.44
CA PHE A 180 12.84 7.74 -3.66
C PHE A 180 12.80 6.58 -2.67
N GLN A 181 13.72 6.54 -1.70
CA GLN A 181 13.72 5.54 -0.64
C GLN A 181 12.66 5.86 0.42
N ILE A 182 11.85 4.85 0.73
CA ILE A 182 10.88 4.89 1.82
C ILE A 182 11.64 4.88 3.15
N ARG A 183 11.52 5.96 3.93
CA ARG A 183 12.15 6.08 5.25
C ARG A 183 11.18 5.72 6.37
N ARG A 184 9.92 6.13 6.24
CA ARG A 184 8.86 5.81 7.18
C ARG A 184 8.03 4.66 6.62
N ARG A 185 8.10 3.50 7.26
CA ARG A 185 7.30 2.34 6.89
C ARG A 185 5.95 2.38 7.58
N TRP A 186 4.90 2.08 6.83
CA TRP A 186 3.55 2.11 7.35
C TRP A 186 3.35 1.12 8.49
N GLU A 187 3.75 -0.14 8.31
CA GLU A 187 3.48 -1.20 9.29
C GLU A 187 4.30 -1.08 10.57
N LEU A 188 5.33 -0.22 10.56
CA LEU A 188 6.18 0.06 11.72
C LEU A 188 5.83 1.39 12.40
N SER A 189 4.91 2.17 11.83
CA SER A 189 4.47 3.44 12.38
C SER A 189 3.13 3.27 13.08
N PRO A 190 2.92 3.92 14.23
CA PRO A 190 1.60 3.96 14.86
C PRO A 190 0.66 4.88 14.06
N HIS A 191 -0.61 4.49 13.92
CA HIS A 191 -1.66 5.23 13.21
C HIS A 191 -2.88 5.48 14.09
N PRO A 192 -2.75 6.29 15.16
CA PRO A 192 -3.84 6.56 16.07
C PRO A 192 -4.85 7.50 15.41
N TYR A 193 -6.07 7.02 15.15
CA TYR A 193 -7.12 7.76 14.44
C TYR A 193 -8.42 7.86 15.24
N ILE A 194 -9.02 9.05 15.23
CA ILE A 194 -10.36 9.34 15.75
C ILE A 194 -11.17 9.90 14.60
N PHE A 195 -12.34 9.32 14.36
CA PHE A 195 -13.28 9.79 13.36
C PHE A 195 -14.59 10.17 14.01
N PHE A 196 -15.10 11.35 13.68
CA PHE A 196 -16.49 11.71 13.88
C PHE A 196 -17.28 11.07 12.75
N ASN A 197 -18.19 10.16 13.09
CA ASN A 197 -18.92 9.39 12.10
C ASN A 197 -19.96 10.28 11.39
N HIS A 198 -20.44 9.83 10.23
CA HIS A 198 -21.35 10.62 9.40
C HIS A 198 -22.71 10.90 10.08
N ASP A 199 -23.10 10.09 11.05
CA ASP A 199 -24.30 10.26 11.87
C ASP A 199 -24.24 11.46 12.83
N ARG A 200 -23.05 12.01 13.07
CA ARG A 200 -22.76 13.13 13.99
C ARG A 200 -23.01 12.84 15.46
N ASP A 201 -23.43 11.62 15.81
CA ASP A 201 -23.75 11.20 17.17
C ASP A 201 -22.86 10.05 17.67
N SER A 202 -21.98 9.52 16.81
CA SER A 202 -21.02 8.48 17.17
C SER A 202 -19.58 8.81 16.72
N MET A 203 -18.63 8.10 17.32
CA MET A 203 -17.20 8.24 17.03
C MET A 203 -16.52 6.88 16.90
N THR A 204 -15.50 6.82 16.05
CA THR A 204 -14.69 5.63 15.85
C THR A 204 -13.25 5.90 16.29
N PHE A 205 -12.74 5.08 17.21
CA PHE A 205 -11.37 5.16 17.75
C PHE A 205 -10.56 3.97 17.21
N LEU A 206 -9.50 4.19 16.44
CA LEU A 206 -8.76 3.12 15.75
C LEU A 206 -7.24 3.27 15.93
N GLY A 207 -6.53 2.16 16.07
CA GLY A 207 -5.06 2.16 16.04
C GLY A 207 -4.37 2.58 17.35
N PHE A 208 -5.09 2.66 18.48
CA PHE A 208 -4.49 2.98 19.79
C PHE A 208 -5.28 2.45 20.98
N LEU A 209 -4.62 2.46 22.15
CA LEU A 209 -5.23 2.21 23.46
C LEU A 209 -5.03 3.44 24.36
N LEU A 210 -5.90 3.63 25.36
CA LEU A 210 -5.75 4.67 26.38
C LEU A 210 -5.52 4.08 27.76
N SER A 211 -4.38 4.41 28.37
CA SER A 211 -4.06 4.02 29.75
C SER A 211 -5.07 4.59 30.76
N GLU A 212 -5.13 4.05 31.98
CA GLU A 212 -5.97 4.61 33.05
C GLU A 212 -5.59 6.06 33.41
N ASN A 213 -4.32 6.43 33.19
CA ASN A 213 -3.81 7.78 33.38
C ASN A 213 -4.08 8.72 32.20
N GLY A 214 -4.69 8.20 31.12
CA GLY A 214 -5.01 8.97 29.91
C GLY A 214 -3.84 9.11 28.93
N ASP A 215 -2.86 8.21 28.99
CA ASP A 215 -1.76 8.15 28.03
C ASP A 215 -2.18 7.40 26.76
N LEU A 216 -1.69 7.87 25.61
CA LEU A 216 -1.87 7.22 24.31
C LEU A 216 -0.85 6.10 24.14
N LEU A 217 -1.31 4.88 23.91
CA LEU A 217 -0.48 3.69 23.79
C LEU A 217 -0.61 3.04 22.40
N ASP A 218 0.52 2.54 21.89
CA ASP A 218 0.53 1.69 20.70
C ASP A 218 -0.02 0.28 21.03
N PRO A 219 -1.03 -0.25 20.31
CA PRO A 219 -1.64 -1.54 20.66
C PRO A 219 -0.72 -2.75 20.50
N GLY A 220 0.24 -2.68 19.58
CA GLY A 220 1.14 -3.79 19.27
C GLY A 220 2.31 -3.90 20.25
N THR A 221 2.85 -2.77 20.69
CA THR A 221 4.07 -2.68 21.50
C THR A 221 3.83 -2.22 22.93
N ASN A 222 2.64 -1.70 23.25
CA ASN A 222 2.30 -1.02 24.52
C ASN A 222 3.23 0.15 24.87
N THR A 223 3.92 0.74 23.89
CA THR A 223 4.74 1.93 24.11
C THR A 223 3.87 3.18 24.22
N ILE A 224 4.25 4.10 25.11
CA ILE A 224 3.60 5.40 25.24
C ILE A 224 3.96 6.25 24.02
N LEU A 225 2.95 6.59 23.22
CA LEU A 225 3.05 7.49 22.08
C LEU A 225 2.94 8.95 22.52
N GLU A 226 2.06 9.24 23.47
CA GLU A 226 1.88 10.57 24.04
C GLU A 226 1.35 10.50 25.48
N GLU A 227 2.01 11.20 26.39
CA GLU A 227 1.64 11.26 27.81
C GLU A 227 0.46 12.21 28.04
N ARG A 228 -0.47 11.81 28.92
CA ARG A 228 -1.62 12.61 29.38
C ARG A 228 -2.35 13.29 28.23
N LEU A 229 -2.68 12.52 27.21
CA LEU A 229 -3.44 13.00 26.06
C LEU A 229 -4.87 13.38 26.48
N MET A 230 -5.47 12.57 27.35
CA MET A 230 -6.83 12.73 27.89
C MET A 230 -6.79 12.86 29.42
N GLU A 231 -7.61 13.71 30.01
CA GLU A 231 -7.76 13.76 31.47
C GLU A 231 -8.46 12.48 31.98
N PRO A 232 -8.03 11.89 33.12
CA PRO A 232 -8.63 10.66 33.65
C PRO A 232 -10.15 10.78 33.93
N SER A 233 -10.62 11.97 34.31
CA SER A 233 -12.05 12.25 34.52
C SER A 233 -12.85 12.10 33.23
N LEU A 234 -12.36 12.67 32.13
CA LEU A 234 -12.96 12.58 30.80
C LEU A 234 -12.97 11.14 30.29
N ARG A 235 -11.88 10.39 30.49
CA ARG A 235 -11.82 8.96 30.15
C ARG A 235 -12.92 8.18 30.88
N GLY A 236 -13.07 8.44 32.17
CA GLY A 236 -14.13 7.85 32.99
C GLY A 236 -15.52 8.18 32.44
N GLN A 237 -15.78 9.44 32.11
CA GLN A 237 -17.07 9.89 31.56
C GLN A 237 -17.40 9.22 30.22
N LEU A 238 -16.46 9.20 29.28
CA LEU A 238 -16.65 8.56 27.97
C LEU A 238 -16.88 7.04 28.11
N LYS A 239 -16.18 6.37 29.04
CA LYS A 239 -16.43 4.96 29.36
C LYS A 239 -17.84 4.70 29.90
N HIS A 240 -18.38 5.61 30.71
CA HIS A 240 -19.77 5.52 31.18
C HIS A 240 -20.79 5.75 30.05
N GLN A 241 -20.43 6.52 29.01
CA GLN A 241 -21.23 6.72 27.81
C GLN A 241 -21.10 5.58 26.78
N GLY A 242 -20.41 4.49 27.14
CA GLY A 242 -20.27 3.31 26.29
C GLY A 242 -19.12 3.38 25.28
N VAL A 243 -18.24 4.39 25.36
CA VAL A 243 -17.01 4.42 24.55
C VAL A 243 -16.00 3.43 25.13
N ASP A 244 -15.69 2.39 24.37
CA ASP A 244 -14.72 1.38 24.77
C ASP A 244 -13.33 1.67 24.16
N PHE A 245 -12.42 2.16 25.00
CA PHE A 245 -11.03 2.45 24.65
C PHE A 245 -10.09 1.25 24.78
N ASP A 246 -10.58 0.14 25.34
CA ASP A 246 -9.78 -1.05 25.66
C ASP A 246 -9.96 -2.16 24.58
N VAL A 247 -10.65 -1.87 23.47
CA VAL A 247 -10.98 -2.85 22.44
C VAL A 247 -9.77 -3.19 21.57
N ASN A 248 -9.38 -4.47 21.59
CA ASN A 248 -8.44 -5.00 20.63
C ASN A 248 -9.13 -5.24 19.27
N TYR A 249 -8.95 -4.30 18.34
CA TYR A 249 -9.51 -4.36 16.97
C TYR A 249 -9.08 -5.60 16.17
N GLU A 250 -7.91 -6.18 16.45
CA GLU A 250 -7.46 -7.44 15.83
C GLU A 250 -8.35 -8.63 16.19
N LYS A 251 -9.10 -8.56 17.29
CA LYS A 251 -10.00 -9.64 17.72
C LYS A 251 -11.45 -9.44 17.31
N ARG A 252 -11.80 -8.28 16.73
CA ARG A 252 -13.16 -8.05 16.23
C ARG A 252 -13.47 -8.98 15.07
N ASP A 253 -14.73 -9.39 14.99
CA ASP A 253 -15.20 -10.14 13.84
C ASP A 253 -15.15 -9.27 12.57
N ARG A 254 -15.22 -9.94 11.41
CA ARG A 254 -15.15 -9.29 10.10
C ARG A 254 -16.29 -8.29 9.88
N MET A 255 -17.50 -8.62 10.30
CA MET A 255 -18.66 -7.77 10.05
C MET A 255 -18.61 -6.49 10.88
N ALA A 256 -18.12 -6.55 12.11
CA ALA A 256 -17.85 -5.39 12.96
C ALA A 256 -16.76 -4.48 12.36
N ARG A 257 -15.75 -5.05 11.67
CA ARG A 257 -14.76 -4.25 10.93
C ARG A 257 -15.41 -3.53 9.74
N ILE A 258 -16.31 -4.20 9.03
CA ILE A 258 -17.07 -3.60 7.92
C ILE A 258 -18.03 -2.53 8.43
N GLU A 259 -18.71 -2.77 9.55
CA GLU A 259 -19.58 -1.80 10.19
C GLU A 259 -18.82 -0.52 10.56
N ASN A 260 -17.63 -0.65 11.17
CA ASN A 260 -16.77 0.50 11.45
C ASN A 260 -16.40 1.28 10.17
N LEU A 261 -16.06 0.58 9.09
CA LEU A 261 -15.78 1.22 7.79
C LEU A 261 -17.01 1.98 7.29
N CYS A 262 -18.19 1.34 7.30
CA CYS A 262 -19.44 1.94 6.87
C CYS A 262 -19.80 3.19 7.69
N SER A 263 -19.65 3.15 9.03
CA SER A 263 -19.96 4.29 9.91
C SER A 263 -19.09 5.51 9.62
N VAL A 264 -17.78 5.31 9.42
CA VAL A 264 -16.85 6.40 9.10
C VAL A 264 -17.08 6.91 7.67
N MET A 265 -17.31 6.01 6.72
CA MET A 265 -17.51 6.36 5.30
C MET A 265 -18.91 6.91 4.99
N GLY A 266 -19.85 6.87 5.94
CA GLY A 266 -21.23 7.30 5.75
C GLY A 266 -22.05 6.37 4.85
N ILE A 267 -21.79 5.07 4.90
CA ILE A 267 -22.48 4.05 4.12
C ILE A 267 -23.64 3.49 4.95
N ASN A 268 -24.87 3.65 4.45
CA ASN A 268 -26.10 3.35 5.20
C ASN A 268 -26.56 1.88 5.12
N TYR A 269 -25.78 1.01 4.50
CA TYR A 269 -26.09 -0.42 4.38
C TYR A 269 -24.86 -1.24 4.76
N LEU A 270 -25.10 -2.43 5.29
CA LEU A 270 -24.05 -3.35 5.73
C LEU A 270 -23.98 -4.54 4.77
N HIS A 271 -22.87 -4.66 4.07
CA HIS A 271 -22.62 -5.74 3.11
C HIS A 271 -21.12 -6.05 3.00
N ASP A 272 -20.77 -7.32 2.85
CA ASP A 272 -19.39 -7.75 2.59
C ASP A 272 -19.15 -7.90 1.08
N PRO A 273 -18.40 -6.98 0.44
CA PRO A 273 -18.23 -6.98 -1.02
C PRO A 273 -17.37 -8.14 -1.53
N ASP A 274 -16.40 -8.63 -0.73
CA ASP A 274 -15.53 -9.74 -1.10
C ASP A 274 -15.14 -10.54 0.15
N SER A 275 -15.92 -11.58 0.45
CA SER A 275 -15.67 -12.50 1.57
C SER A 275 -14.34 -13.26 1.47
N THR A 276 -13.68 -13.22 0.32
CA THR A 276 -12.37 -13.86 0.10
C THR A 276 -11.20 -12.88 0.28
N TYR A 277 -11.46 -11.61 0.60
CA TYR A 277 -10.43 -10.62 0.93
C TYR A 277 -10.15 -10.62 2.43
N GLU A 278 -8.90 -10.79 2.86
CA GLU A 278 -8.56 -10.72 4.29
C GLU A 278 -8.60 -9.27 4.80
N LEU A 279 -9.62 -8.93 5.59
CA LEU A 279 -9.81 -7.59 6.13
C LEU A 279 -9.15 -7.48 7.52
N THR A 280 -7.84 -7.28 7.55
CA THR A 280 -7.07 -7.00 8.78
C THR A 280 -7.32 -5.58 9.30
N THR A 281 -6.94 -5.27 10.55
CA THR A 281 -7.00 -3.89 11.07
C THR A 281 -6.16 -2.94 10.23
N ASP A 282 -4.97 -3.37 9.82
CA ASP A 282 -4.11 -2.62 8.88
C ASP A 282 -4.82 -2.29 7.56
N ASN A 283 -5.60 -3.23 6.99
CA ASN A 283 -6.38 -2.95 5.78
C ASN A 283 -7.53 -1.96 6.05
N VAL A 284 -8.17 -2.02 7.23
CA VAL A 284 -9.18 -1.04 7.66
C VAL A 284 -8.56 0.35 7.78
N GLU A 285 -7.43 0.49 8.48
CA GLU A 285 -6.69 1.75 8.62
C GLU A 285 -6.30 2.32 7.25
N LYS A 286 -5.80 1.47 6.34
CA LYS A 286 -5.45 1.86 4.97
C LYS A 286 -6.64 2.39 4.18
N ILE A 287 -7.80 1.72 4.27
CA ILE A 287 -9.04 2.17 3.61
C ILE A 287 -9.48 3.53 4.16
N LEU A 288 -9.48 3.69 5.48
CA LEU A 288 -9.87 4.95 6.13
C LEU A 288 -8.88 6.08 5.80
N ALA A 289 -7.58 5.80 5.74
CA ALA A 289 -6.58 6.78 5.32
C ALA A 289 -6.82 7.27 3.89
N ILE A 290 -7.15 6.38 2.95
CA ILE A 290 -7.50 6.75 1.58
C ILE A 290 -8.78 7.61 1.56
N HIS A 291 -9.81 7.18 2.27
CA HIS A 291 -11.08 7.91 2.36
C HIS A 291 -10.89 9.32 2.92
N MET A 292 -10.08 9.47 3.98
CA MET A 292 -9.77 10.79 4.56
C MET A 292 -8.98 11.68 3.61
N ARG A 293 -8.01 11.13 2.87
CA ARG A 293 -7.30 11.88 1.84
C ARG A 293 -8.25 12.41 0.77
N PHE A 294 -9.23 11.62 0.35
CA PHE A 294 -10.27 12.08 -0.59
C PHE A 294 -11.13 13.20 -0.02
N ARG A 295 -11.65 13.05 1.21
CA ARG A 295 -12.40 14.11 1.90
C ARG A 295 -11.60 15.41 1.99
N CYS A 296 -10.30 15.31 2.24
CA CYS A 296 -9.39 16.44 2.37
C CYS A 296 -8.77 16.92 1.07
N GLY A 297 -9.18 16.40 -0.09
CA GLY A 297 -8.61 16.77 -1.38
C GLY A 297 -7.10 16.55 -1.50
N ILE A 298 -6.54 15.65 -0.68
CA ILE A 298 -5.12 15.28 -0.71
C ILE A 298 -4.95 14.17 -1.75
N PRO A 299 -4.03 14.30 -2.73
CA PRO A 299 -3.82 13.25 -3.70
C PRO A 299 -3.32 11.94 -3.05
N VAL A 300 -3.78 10.81 -3.59
CA VAL A 300 -3.46 9.48 -3.06
C VAL A 300 -2.46 8.78 -3.97
N ILE A 301 -1.19 8.76 -3.55
CA ILE A 301 -0.11 8.08 -4.27
C ILE A 301 0.44 6.97 -3.38
N ILE A 302 0.23 5.73 -3.79
CA ILE A 302 0.50 4.53 -3.01
C ILE A 302 1.75 3.85 -3.58
N MET A 303 2.81 3.71 -2.81
CA MET A 303 4.00 2.96 -3.21
C MET A 303 4.06 1.62 -2.47
N GLY A 304 4.32 0.53 -3.20
CA GLY A 304 4.50 -0.78 -2.57
C GLY A 304 4.84 -1.87 -3.58
N GLU A 305 5.31 -3.02 -3.10
CA GLU A 305 5.71 -4.15 -3.97
C GLU A 305 4.55 -4.68 -4.83
N THR A 306 4.87 -5.27 -5.98
CA THR A 306 3.85 -5.96 -6.78
C THR A 306 3.23 -7.12 -5.99
N GLY A 307 1.91 -7.24 -6.02
CA GLY A 307 1.20 -8.32 -5.34
C GLY A 307 1.03 -8.16 -3.82
N CYS A 308 1.32 -6.99 -3.24
CA CYS A 308 1.05 -6.70 -1.84
C CYS A 308 -0.43 -6.37 -1.51
N GLY A 309 -1.33 -6.40 -2.52
CA GLY A 309 -2.77 -6.24 -2.30
C GLY A 309 -3.37 -4.86 -2.62
N LYS A 310 -2.57 -3.86 -3.07
CA LYS A 310 -3.06 -2.49 -3.41
C LYS A 310 -4.35 -2.49 -4.23
N THR A 311 -4.33 -3.10 -5.41
CA THR A 311 -5.47 -3.13 -6.33
C THR A 311 -6.69 -3.82 -5.73
N ARG A 312 -6.49 -4.82 -4.85
CA ARG A 312 -7.57 -5.54 -4.20
C ARG A 312 -8.19 -4.72 -3.07
N LEU A 313 -7.37 -4.00 -2.30
CA LEU A 313 -7.84 -3.07 -1.27
C LEU A 313 -8.69 -1.94 -1.88
N ILE A 314 -8.20 -1.31 -2.96
CA ILE A 314 -8.96 -0.26 -3.65
C ILE A 314 -10.28 -0.80 -4.18
N ARG A 315 -10.27 -1.99 -4.80
CA ARG A 315 -11.48 -2.64 -5.27
C ARG A 315 -12.47 -2.91 -4.15
N PHE A 316 -12.02 -3.47 -3.03
CA PHE A 316 -12.85 -3.72 -1.85
C PHE A 316 -13.51 -2.44 -1.34
N MET A 317 -12.74 -1.36 -1.19
CA MET A 317 -13.26 -0.05 -0.78
C MET A 317 -14.32 0.49 -1.75
N CYS A 318 -14.06 0.40 -3.06
CA CYS A 318 -15.00 0.87 -4.09
C CYS A 318 -16.31 0.07 -4.07
N GLU A 319 -16.22 -1.27 -4.02
CA GLU A 319 -17.39 -2.16 -4.00
C GLU A 319 -18.19 -2.00 -2.70
N LEU A 320 -17.52 -1.79 -1.56
CA LEU A 320 -18.18 -1.47 -0.29
C LEU A 320 -19.02 -0.19 -0.42
N GLN A 321 -18.45 0.87 -0.97
CA GLN A 321 -19.11 2.16 -1.16
C GLN A 321 -20.22 2.14 -2.22
N ALA A 322 -20.11 1.31 -3.26
CA ALA A 322 -21.15 1.18 -4.27
C ALA A 322 -22.33 0.35 -3.77
N GLY A 323 -22.05 -0.68 -2.96
CA GLY A 323 -23.05 -1.61 -2.45
C GLY A 323 -23.31 -2.79 -3.40
N PRO A 324 -24.14 -3.75 -2.97
CA PRO A 324 -24.30 -5.05 -3.67
C PRO A 324 -24.78 -4.91 -5.12
N ASP A 325 -25.68 -3.95 -5.39
CA ASP A 325 -26.20 -3.64 -6.73
C ASP A 325 -25.76 -2.23 -7.20
N GLY A 326 -24.65 -1.76 -6.64
CA GLY A 326 -24.12 -0.43 -6.91
C GLY A 326 -23.64 -0.22 -8.35
N PRO A 327 -23.54 1.03 -8.81
CA PRO A 327 -22.93 1.31 -10.10
C PRO A 327 -21.46 0.92 -10.10
N LYS A 328 -20.91 0.67 -11.29
CA LYS A 328 -19.46 0.61 -11.42
C LYS A 328 -18.88 1.97 -11.00
N ASN A 329 -17.91 1.93 -10.10
CA ASN A 329 -17.34 3.14 -9.54
C ASN A 329 -15.80 3.16 -9.55
N LEU A 330 -15.16 2.06 -9.99
CA LEU A 330 -13.71 1.96 -10.21
C LEU A 330 -13.36 1.85 -11.70
N LEU A 331 -12.55 2.79 -12.20
CA LEU A 331 -11.84 2.67 -13.47
C LEU A 331 -10.37 2.31 -13.18
N LEU A 332 -10.00 1.06 -13.43
CA LEU A 332 -8.61 0.62 -13.38
C LEU A 332 -7.92 0.91 -14.73
N MET A 333 -6.77 1.59 -14.70
CA MET A 333 -5.86 1.77 -15.81
C MET A 333 -4.51 1.15 -15.46
N LYS A 334 -4.11 0.11 -16.20
CA LYS A 334 -2.78 -0.49 -16.08
C LYS A 334 -1.81 0.31 -16.93
N VAL A 335 -0.91 1.02 -16.29
CA VAL A 335 0.14 1.80 -16.95
C VAL A 335 1.33 0.88 -17.24
N HIS A 336 1.95 1.06 -18.40
CA HIS A 336 3.17 0.37 -18.81
C HIS A 336 4.04 1.31 -19.66
N GLY A 337 5.27 0.90 -19.99
CA GLY A 337 6.21 1.72 -20.77
C GLY A 337 5.79 2.07 -22.21
N GLY A 338 4.60 1.65 -22.65
CA GLY A 338 4.02 2.01 -23.94
C GLY A 338 2.71 2.81 -23.82
N THR A 339 2.30 3.14 -22.60
CA THR A 339 1.11 3.95 -22.35
C THR A 339 1.35 5.37 -22.86
N SER A 340 0.43 5.88 -23.69
CA SER A 340 0.56 7.20 -24.31
C SER A 340 -0.26 8.28 -23.57
N TYR A 341 0.10 9.55 -23.79
CA TYR A 341 -0.65 10.71 -23.28
C TYR A 341 -2.14 10.66 -23.68
N ALA A 342 -2.43 10.27 -24.94
CA ALA A 342 -3.80 10.18 -25.45
C ALA A 342 -4.64 9.09 -24.77
N GLU A 343 -4.03 7.97 -24.38
CA GLU A 343 -4.71 6.91 -23.62
C GLU A 343 -5.08 7.38 -22.21
N ILE A 344 -4.18 8.11 -21.55
CA ILE A 344 -4.41 8.68 -20.22
C ILE A 344 -5.53 9.71 -20.29
N GLU A 345 -5.47 10.64 -21.25
CA GLU A 345 -6.48 11.68 -21.47
C GLU A 345 -7.88 11.08 -21.68
N LYS A 346 -8.00 10.11 -22.60
CA LYS A 346 -9.26 9.41 -22.84
C LYS A 346 -9.80 8.75 -21.57
N LYS A 347 -8.92 8.20 -20.72
CA LYS A 347 -9.32 7.56 -19.48
C LYS A 347 -9.85 8.55 -18.44
N VAL A 348 -9.30 9.76 -18.41
CA VAL A 348 -9.81 10.87 -17.58
C VAL A 348 -11.20 11.28 -18.07
N GLU A 349 -11.40 11.42 -19.38
CA GLU A 349 -12.73 11.75 -19.93
C GLU A 349 -13.79 10.68 -19.60
N ASP A 350 -13.42 9.40 -19.69
CA ASP A 350 -14.30 8.29 -19.30
C ASP A 350 -14.64 8.34 -17.81
N ALA A 351 -13.68 8.75 -16.97
CA ALA A 351 -13.89 8.92 -15.53
C ALA A 351 -14.79 10.12 -15.21
N GLU A 352 -14.62 11.27 -15.89
CA GLU A 352 -15.49 12.44 -15.75
C GLU A 352 -16.94 12.09 -16.12
N LYS A 353 -17.15 11.36 -17.22
CA LYS A 353 -18.48 10.89 -17.65
C LYS A 353 -19.11 9.97 -16.61
N LEU A 354 -18.35 9.02 -16.07
CA LEU A 354 -18.88 8.09 -15.06
C LEU A 354 -19.20 8.81 -13.74
N ALA A 355 -18.31 9.70 -13.30
CA ALA A 355 -18.50 10.51 -12.09
C ALA A 355 -19.77 11.36 -12.15
N PHE A 356 -20.06 11.97 -13.29
CA PHE A 356 -21.27 12.75 -13.49
C PHE A 356 -22.57 11.96 -13.21
N PHE A 357 -22.60 10.65 -13.49
CA PHE A 357 -23.75 9.81 -13.18
C PHE A 357 -23.74 9.32 -11.74
N ASN A 358 -22.58 8.88 -11.24
CA ASN A 358 -22.45 8.32 -9.89
C ASN A 358 -22.65 9.36 -8.78
N GLU A 359 -22.27 10.61 -9.01
CA GLU A 359 -22.46 11.71 -8.05
C GLU A 359 -23.94 11.98 -7.75
N LYS A 360 -24.84 11.76 -8.71
CA LYS A 360 -26.30 11.92 -8.54
C LYS A 360 -26.92 10.94 -7.55
N ILE A 361 -26.23 9.83 -7.28
CA ILE A 361 -26.63 8.81 -6.32
C ILE A 361 -25.64 8.69 -5.16
N ASN A 362 -24.81 9.72 -4.95
CA ASN A 362 -23.86 9.82 -3.85
C ASN A 362 -22.84 8.66 -3.80
N VAL A 363 -22.32 8.24 -4.97
CA VAL A 363 -21.25 7.22 -5.10
C VAL A 363 -19.99 7.83 -5.71
N ASP A 364 -18.82 7.56 -5.13
CA ASP A 364 -17.56 8.17 -5.60
C ASP A 364 -17.07 7.41 -6.81
N THR A 365 -16.52 8.12 -7.78
CA THR A 365 -15.85 7.51 -8.92
C THR A 365 -14.35 7.64 -8.76
N ILE A 366 -13.65 6.50 -8.86
CA ILE A 366 -12.21 6.42 -8.68
C ILE A 366 -11.56 6.01 -9.99
N LEU A 367 -10.68 6.87 -10.53
CA LEU A 367 -9.74 6.51 -11.57
C LEU A 367 -8.42 6.09 -10.92
N PHE A 368 -8.07 4.81 -11.07
CA PHE A 368 -6.89 4.21 -10.47
C PHE A 368 -5.83 3.88 -11.52
N PHE A 369 -4.71 4.61 -11.47
CA PHE A 369 -3.51 4.36 -12.27
C PHE A 369 -2.62 3.34 -11.56
N ASP A 370 -2.65 2.09 -12.01
CA ASP A 370 -1.81 1.02 -11.48
C ASP A 370 -0.46 1.00 -12.20
N GLU A 371 0.64 0.85 -11.45
CA GLU A 371 2.02 0.91 -11.96
C GLU A 371 2.36 2.24 -12.68
N ALA A 372 1.85 3.36 -12.14
CA ALA A 372 1.88 4.69 -12.75
C ALA A 372 3.28 5.20 -13.15
N ASN A 373 4.32 4.83 -12.40
CA ASN A 373 5.69 5.26 -12.66
C ASN A 373 6.45 4.40 -13.70
N THR A 374 5.76 3.54 -14.45
CA THR A 374 6.38 2.71 -15.51
C THR A 374 6.36 3.35 -16.91
N THR A 375 5.68 4.49 -17.05
CA THR A 375 5.61 5.28 -18.29
C THR A 375 6.45 6.56 -18.18
N ASP A 376 6.90 7.06 -19.33
CA ASP A 376 7.48 8.39 -19.49
C ASP A 376 6.42 9.51 -19.39
N ALA A 377 5.13 9.19 -19.56
CA ALA A 377 4.00 10.11 -19.40
C ALA A 377 3.60 10.39 -17.92
N ILE A 378 4.47 10.09 -16.96
CA ILE A 378 4.22 10.30 -15.52
C ILE A 378 3.93 11.77 -15.20
N ASP A 379 4.45 12.71 -15.98
CA ASP A 379 4.18 14.14 -15.83
C ASP A 379 2.70 14.51 -16.07
N LEU A 380 2.02 13.82 -17.01
CA LEU A 380 0.58 14.01 -17.20
C LEU A 380 -0.21 13.44 -16.02
N ILE A 381 0.23 12.29 -15.48
CA ILE A 381 -0.38 11.72 -14.26
C ILE A 381 -0.19 12.68 -13.09
N LYS A 382 0.98 13.33 -12.96
CA LYS A 382 1.20 14.39 -11.97
C LYS A 382 0.21 15.53 -12.15
N GLU A 383 0.01 16.00 -13.38
CA GLU A 383 -0.92 17.09 -13.70
C GLU A 383 -2.34 16.75 -13.24
N ILE A 384 -2.78 15.51 -13.49
CA ILE A 384 -4.10 14.99 -13.08
C ILE A 384 -4.20 14.89 -11.57
N MET A 385 -3.21 14.28 -10.92
CA MET A 385 -3.22 13.98 -9.49
C MET A 385 -3.09 15.24 -8.63
N VAL A 386 -2.17 16.14 -8.98
CA VAL A 386 -1.78 17.28 -8.14
C VAL A 386 -2.46 18.58 -8.58
N ASP A 387 -2.49 18.85 -9.89
CA ASP A 387 -2.99 20.13 -10.41
C ASP A 387 -4.46 20.06 -10.83
N ARG A 388 -5.07 18.86 -10.79
CA ARG A 388 -6.44 18.57 -11.26
C ARG A 388 -6.68 19.04 -12.70
N ARG A 389 -5.68 18.83 -13.56
CA ARG A 389 -5.72 19.21 -14.98
C ARG A 389 -5.25 18.06 -15.88
N VAL A 390 -5.62 18.13 -17.15
CA VAL A 390 -5.18 17.21 -18.20
C VAL A 390 -4.87 18.01 -19.45
N ASN A 391 -3.61 18.04 -19.89
CA ASN A 391 -3.15 18.84 -21.04
C ASN A 391 -3.55 20.33 -20.92
N GLY A 392 -3.46 20.90 -19.72
CA GLY A 392 -3.83 22.27 -19.39
C GLY A 392 -5.33 22.49 -19.15
N ARG A 393 -6.21 21.57 -19.59
CA ARG A 393 -7.66 21.63 -19.34
C ARG A 393 -7.94 21.26 -17.88
N ALA A 394 -8.73 22.08 -17.19
CA ALA A 394 -9.23 21.73 -15.87
C ALA A 394 -10.16 20.50 -15.97
N ILE A 395 -9.92 19.52 -15.10
CA ILE A 395 -10.87 18.45 -14.84
C ILE A 395 -12.09 19.11 -14.19
N ASN A 396 -13.31 18.71 -14.58
CA ASN A 396 -14.53 19.42 -14.21
C ASN A 396 -14.60 19.70 -12.69
N PRO A 397 -14.52 20.98 -12.25
CA PRO A 397 -14.49 21.33 -10.83
C PRO A 397 -15.83 21.09 -10.12
N GLU A 398 -16.93 20.93 -10.86
CA GLU A 398 -18.23 20.58 -10.29
C GLU A 398 -18.29 19.12 -9.82
N LEU A 399 -17.39 18.25 -10.31
CA LEU A 399 -17.34 16.83 -9.93
C LEU A 399 -16.58 16.64 -8.63
N THR A 400 -17.28 16.77 -7.50
CA THR A 400 -16.65 16.69 -6.17
C THR A 400 -16.31 15.26 -5.74
N ARG A 401 -17.02 14.29 -6.32
CA ARG A 401 -16.92 12.85 -6.05
C ARG A 401 -16.08 12.08 -7.08
N LEU A 402 -15.25 12.79 -7.86
CA LEU A 402 -14.24 12.19 -8.74
C LEU A 402 -12.87 12.22 -8.07
N HIS A 403 -12.33 11.04 -7.80
CA HIS A 403 -11.04 10.87 -7.14
C HIS A 403 -10.05 10.10 -8.01
N PHE A 404 -8.77 10.39 -7.80
CA PHE A 404 -7.66 9.76 -8.51
C PHE A 404 -6.74 9.08 -7.51
N ILE A 405 -6.31 7.86 -7.86
CA ILE A 405 -5.28 7.11 -7.13
C ILE A 405 -4.17 6.76 -8.11
N ALA A 406 -2.92 6.87 -7.69
CA ALA A 406 -1.78 6.32 -8.41
C ALA A 406 -1.05 5.29 -7.55
N ALA A 407 -0.82 4.08 -8.07
CA ALA A 407 0.06 3.10 -7.46
C ALA A 407 1.41 3.09 -8.17
N CYS A 408 2.50 3.23 -7.42
CA CYS A 408 3.87 3.25 -7.93
C CYS A 408 4.65 2.04 -7.44
N ASN A 409 5.52 1.53 -8.32
CA ASN A 409 6.50 0.53 -7.94
C ASN A 409 7.68 1.20 -7.21
N PRO A 410 8.28 0.54 -6.20
CA PRO A 410 9.39 1.11 -5.45
C PRO A 410 10.68 1.16 -6.27
N TYR A 411 11.55 2.09 -5.92
CA TYR A 411 12.83 2.31 -6.61
C TYR A 411 13.91 1.44 -5.99
N ARG A 412 14.27 0.34 -6.66
CA ARG A 412 15.28 -0.61 -6.20
C ARG A 412 16.26 -0.93 -7.31
N LYS A 413 17.56 -0.91 -7.00
CA LYS A 413 18.63 -1.36 -7.89
C LYS A 413 18.90 -2.85 -7.67
N HIS A 414 19.20 -3.56 -8.75
CA HIS A 414 19.76 -4.90 -8.64
C HIS A 414 21.15 -4.88 -7.97
N THR A 415 21.54 -6.00 -7.35
CA THR A 415 22.92 -6.16 -6.84
C THR A 415 23.93 -6.13 -7.98
N LYS A 416 25.18 -5.76 -7.70
CA LYS A 416 26.23 -5.69 -8.73
C LYS A 416 26.47 -7.04 -9.40
N GLU A 417 26.37 -8.13 -8.65
CA GLU A 417 26.48 -9.49 -9.18
C GLU A 417 25.35 -9.81 -10.15
N MET A 418 24.14 -9.37 -9.84
CA MET A 418 22.96 -9.57 -10.67
C MET A 418 23.01 -8.72 -11.94
N ILE A 419 23.45 -7.46 -11.85
CA ILE A 419 23.65 -6.59 -13.01
C ILE A 419 24.67 -7.20 -13.97
N LYS A 420 25.82 -7.66 -13.45
CA LYS A 420 26.82 -8.36 -14.27
C LYS A 420 26.24 -9.58 -14.96
N LYS A 421 25.45 -10.39 -14.24
CA LYS A 421 24.77 -11.55 -14.83
C LYS A 421 23.81 -11.14 -15.94
N LEU A 422 22.93 -10.17 -15.71
CA LEU A 422 21.98 -9.64 -16.70
C LEU A 422 22.67 -9.11 -17.94
N GLU A 423 23.76 -8.35 -17.77
CA GLU A 423 24.53 -7.78 -18.88
C GLU A 423 25.37 -8.82 -19.63
N SER A 424 25.75 -9.92 -18.96
CA SER A 424 26.48 -11.05 -19.56
C SER A 424 25.58 -12.17 -20.12
N ALA A 425 24.28 -12.14 -19.84
CA ALA A 425 23.36 -13.20 -20.24
C ALA A 425 23.05 -13.12 -21.74
N GLY A 426 23.09 -14.27 -22.42
CA GLY A 426 22.84 -14.36 -23.86
C GLY A 426 23.92 -13.65 -24.70
N LEU A 427 23.51 -12.81 -25.64
CA LEU A 427 24.41 -12.04 -26.52
C LEU A 427 24.84 -10.67 -25.93
N GLY A 428 24.45 -10.37 -24.68
CA GLY A 428 24.60 -9.05 -24.07
C GLY A 428 23.61 -8.01 -24.65
N TYR A 429 23.60 -6.80 -24.08
CA TYR A 429 22.78 -5.69 -24.56
C TYR A 429 23.41 -5.00 -25.77
N HIS A 430 22.60 -4.64 -26.77
CA HIS A 430 23.05 -3.95 -27.99
C HIS A 430 23.59 -2.52 -27.73
N VAL A 431 23.14 -1.88 -26.64
CA VAL A 431 23.56 -0.53 -26.21
C VAL A 431 24.20 -0.62 -24.84
N SER A 432 25.37 0.00 -24.68
CA SER A 432 26.09 -0.01 -23.40
C SER A 432 25.33 0.76 -22.31
N ALA A 433 25.66 0.51 -21.04
CA ALA A 433 25.02 1.19 -19.90
C ALA A 433 25.28 2.72 -19.93
N ASP A 434 26.41 3.12 -20.48
CA ASP A 434 26.81 4.52 -20.56
C ASP A 434 26.09 5.28 -21.68
N GLU A 435 25.71 4.60 -22.77
CA GLU A 435 25.10 5.21 -23.96
C GLU A 435 23.58 5.28 -23.92
N THR A 436 22.91 4.56 -23.01
CA THR A 436 21.44 4.55 -22.96
C THR A 436 20.86 5.90 -22.49
N GLU A 437 19.78 6.35 -23.13
CA GLU A 437 19.04 7.55 -22.70
C GLU A 437 18.02 7.22 -21.59
N ASP A 438 17.57 5.98 -21.52
CA ASP A 438 16.66 5.47 -20.48
C ASP A 438 17.38 5.37 -19.12
N LYS A 439 17.46 6.50 -18.41
CA LYS A 439 18.14 6.61 -17.12
C LYS A 439 17.30 7.32 -16.06
N LEU A 440 17.45 6.86 -14.81
CA LEU A 440 17.09 7.58 -13.60
C LEU A 440 18.37 8.20 -13.05
N GLY A 441 18.55 9.50 -13.28
CA GLY A 441 19.82 10.16 -12.98
C GLY A 441 20.95 9.54 -13.80
N SER A 442 21.91 8.92 -13.13
CA SER A 442 23.02 8.17 -13.74
C SER A 442 22.69 6.70 -13.99
N ILE A 443 21.61 6.16 -13.41
CA ILE A 443 21.31 4.72 -13.39
C ILE A 443 20.47 4.33 -14.61
N PRO A 444 20.94 3.43 -15.50
CA PRO A 444 20.11 2.81 -16.52
C PRO A 444 18.87 2.14 -15.94
N LEU A 445 17.70 2.37 -16.53
CA LEU A 445 16.44 1.78 -16.02
C LEU A 445 16.45 0.25 -16.00
N ARG A 446 17.23 -0.39 -16.88
CA ARG A 446 17.41 -1.86 -16.92
C ARG A 446 18.19 -2.43 -15.73
N GLN A 447 18.89 -1.59 -14.98
CA GLN A 447 19.59 -1.99 -13.75
C GLN A 447 18.69 -1.90 -12.51
N LEU A 448 17.49 -1.33 -12.66
CA LEU A 448 16.48 -1.32 -11.62
C LEU A 448 15.67 -2.62 -11.66
N VAL A 449 15.26 -3.08 -10.48
CA VAL A 449 14.34 -4.22 -10.31
C VAL A 449 13.03 -3.98 -11.03
N TYR A 450 12.54 -2.74 -10.92
CA TYR A 450 11.37 -2.26 -11.64
C TYR A 450 11.83 -1.22 -12.64
N ARG A 451 11.45 -1.37 -13.91
CA ARG A 451 11.70 -0.36 -14.94
C ARG A 451 10.78 0.84 -14.70
N VAL A 452 11.23 1.79 -13.89
CA VAL A 452 10.43 2.94 -13.42
C VAL A 452 11.10 4.28 -13.70
N HIS A 453 10.31 5.26 -14.12
CA HIS A 453 10.70 6.65 -14.31
C HIS A 453 10.70 7.41 -12.98
N PRO A 454 11.52 8.47 -12.82
CA PRO A 454 11.55 9.25 -11.59
C PRO A 454 10.21 9.93 -11.31
N LEU A 455 9.73 9.84 -10.07
CA LEU A 455 8.52 10.54 -9.65
C LEU A 455 8.75 12.07 -9.66
N PRO A 456 7.81 12.85 -10.23
CA PRO A 456 7.86 14.30 -10.20
C PRO A 456 7.95 14.87 -8.78
N GLU A 457 8.63 16.01 -8.62
CA GLU A 457 9.02 16.51 -7.31
C GLU A 457 7.84 16.77 -6.37
N SER A 458 6.74 17.31 -6.91
CA SER A 458 5.51 17.60 -6.17
C SER A 458 4.70 16.37 -5.79
N MET A 459 4.93 15.22 -6.45
CA MET A 459 4.30 13.94 -6.08
C MET A 459 5.03 13.28 -4.91
N ARG A 460 6.33 13.52 -4.72
CA ARG A 460 7.14 12.82 -3.70
C ARG A 460 6.62 12.98 -2.27
N PRO A 461 6.22 14.19 -1.80
CA PRO A 461 5.68 14.34 -0.44
C PRO A 461 4.38 13.58 -0.19
N LEU A 462 3.64 13.29 -1.27
CA LEU A 462 2.33 12.64 -1.25
C LEU A 462 2.42 11.12 -1.30
N VAL A 463 3.61 10.59 -1.58
CA VAL A 463 3.84 9.15 -1.61
C VAL A 463 3.66 8.60 -0.21
N TRP A 464 2.77 7.63 -0.14
CA TRP A 464 2.45 6.85 1.04
C TRP A 464 2.92 5.42 0.86
N ASP A 465 3.64 4.88 1.84
CA ASP A 465 4.06 3.48 1.85
C ASP A 465 2.85 2.57 2.14
N PHE A 466 2.50 1.69 1.21
CA PHE A 466 1.49 0.65 1.45
C PHE A 466 2.04 -0.50 2.29
N GLY A 467 3.36 -0.60 2.37
CA GLY A 467 4.03 -1.72 3.03
C GLY A 467 4.19 -2.96 2.16
N GLN A 468 4.63 -4.03 2.81
CA GLN A 468 4.80 -5.39 2.35
C GLN A 468 3.94 -6.33 3.18
N LEU A 469 3.56 -7.46 2.61
CA LEU A 469 2.86 -8.48 3.37
C LEU A 469 3.81 -9.08 4.41
N THR A 470 3.36 -9.14 5.66
CA THR A 470 4.04 -9.93 6.68
C THR A 470 3.97 -11.42 6.33
N ASP A 471 4.90 -12.22 6.82
CA ASP A 471 4.90 -13.68 6.62
C ASP A 471 3.54 -14.29 7.04
N HIS A 472 2.95 -13.83 8.13
CA HIS A 472 1.66 -14.30 8.63
C HIS A 472 0.49 -13.91 7.70
N THR A 473 0.44 -12.65 7.28
CA THR A 473 -0.61 -12.17 6.37
C THR A 473 -0.53 -12.86 5.01
N GLU A 474 0.67 -13.11 4.50
CA GLU A 474 0.84 -13.87 3.25
C GLU A 474 0.37 -15.32 3.38
N GLU A 475 0.63 -15.98 4.52
CA GLU A 475 0.14 -17.33 4.79
C GLU A 475 -1.40 -17.37 4.78
N LEU A 476 -2.06 -16.38 5.40
CA LEU A 476 -3.53 -16.25 5.37
C LEU A 476 -4.05 -16.08 3.93
N TYR A 477 -3.44 -15.20 3.14
CA TYR A 477 -3.81 -15.03 1.73
C TYR A 477 -3.55 -16.29 0.90
N THR A 478 -2.45 -16.99 1.16
CA THR A 478 -2.11 -18.25 0.49
C THR A 478 -3.16 -19.31 0.80
N ALA A 479 -3.58 -19.44 2.06
CA ALA A 479 -4.65 -20.34 2.47
C ALA A 479 -5.99 -19.99 1.80
N GLN A 480 -6.33 -18.70 1.69
CA GLN A 480 -7.52 -18.26 0.96
C GLN A 480 -7.46 -18.60 -0.54
N ILE A 481 -6.31 -18.39 -1.19
CA ILE A 481 -6.10 -18.74 -2.60
C ILE A 481 -6.31 -20.25 -2.78
N VAL A 482 -5.65 -21.08 -1.96
CA VAL A 482 -5.79 -22.55 -2.00
C VAL A 482 -7.25 -22.96 -1.81
N ARG A 483 -7.90 -22.43 -0.78
CA ARG A 483 -9.32 -22.71 -0.49
C ARG A 483 -10.21 -22.33 -1.68
N ARG A 484 -9.99 -21.18 -2.32
CA ARG A 484 -10.76 -20.76 -3.50
C ARG A 484 -10.64 -21.75 -4.65
N PHE A 485 -9.43 -22.23 -4.94
CA PHE A 485 -9.19 -23.23 -5.98
C PHE A 485 -9.73 -24.63 -5.63
N MET A 486 -9.83 -24.97 -4.35
CA MET A 486 -10.35 -26.27 -3.89
C MET A 486 -11.87 -26.29 -3.69
N VAL A 487 -12.51 -25.14 -3.42
CA VAL A 487 -13.96 -25.03 -3.17
C VAL A 487 -14.75 -24.65 -4.42
N SER A 488 -14.19 -23.88 -5.35
CA SER A 488 -14.94 -23.33 -6.48
C SER A 488 -14.96 -24.27 -7.70
N PRO A 489 -16.14 -24.67 -8.21
CA PRO A 489 -16.25 -25.22 -9.55
C PRO A 489 -16.14 -24.07 -10.55
N THR A 490 -14.95 -23.88 -11.12
CA THR A 490 -14.69 -23.08 -12.34
C THR A 490 -15.36 -21.70 -12.41
N ALA A 491 -14.73 -20.67 -11.83
CA ALA A 491 -14.99 -19.27 -12.19
C ALA A 491 -13.66 -18.59 -12.52
N GLY A 492 -13.26 -18.60 -13.79
CA GLY A 492 -12.04 -17.89 -14.23
C GLY A 492 -11.52 -18.17 -15.64
N LEU A 493 -12.03 -19.20 -16.35
CA LEU A 493 -11.66 -19.47 -17.74
C LEU A 493 -12.93 -19.54 -18.61
N ALA A 494 -13.36 -18.39 -19.09
CA ALA A 494 -14.31 -18.30 -20.19
C ALA A 494 -13.59 -18.72 -21.48
N SER A 495 -13.63 -20.01 -21.83
CA SER A 495 -13.50 -20.54 -23.19
C SER A 495 -13.49 -22.08 -23.17
N ALA A 496 -14.62 -22.66 -23.57
CA ALA A 496 -14.77 -23.97 -24.22
C ALA A 496 -14.27 -25.24 -23.49
N ARG A 497 -15.08 -25.73 -22.54
CA ARG A 497 -15.65 -27.11 -22.42
C ARG A 497 -16.00 -27.39 -20.95
N PRO A 498 -17.23 -27.83 -20.62
CA PRO A 498 -17.60 -28.14 -19.25
C PRO A 498 -17.12 -29.55 -18.90
N ALA A 499 -16.10 -29.65 -18.06
CA ALA A 499 -15.79 -30.86 -17.31
C ALA A 499 -15.72 -30.47 -15.84
N THR A 500 -16.78 -30.81 -15.11
CA THR A 500 -16.87 -30.80 -13.65
C THR A 500 -15.76 -31.65 -13.06
N VAL A 501 -14.75 -31.03 -12.43
CA VAL A 501 -13.84 -31.70 -11.50
C VAL A 501 -13.44 -30.70 -10.40
N GLY A 502 -14.20 -30.67 -9.30
CA GLY A 502 -13.57 -30.38 -8.01
C GLY A 502 -12.64 -31.53 -7.66
N PHE A 503 -11.64 -31.31 -6.79
CA PHE A 503 -10.80 -32.40 -6.27
C PHE A 503 -11.71 -33.57 -5.83
N ASP A 504 -11.70 -34.65 -6.61
CA ASP A 504 -12.42 -35.93 -6.43
C ASP A 504 -13.94 -35.94 -6.18
N GLY A 505 -14.70 -34.87 -6.44
CA GLY A 505 -16.15 -34.87 -6.15
C GLY A 505 -16.51 -35.20 -4.67
N THR A 506 -15.51 -35.18 -3.78
CA THR A 506 -15.61 -35.40 -2.34
C THR A 506 -15.56 -34.06 -1.62
N LEU A 507 -16.09 -34.04 -0.40
CA LEU A 507 -16.16 -32.85 0.47
C LEU A 507 -14.77 -32.19 0.57
N TYR A 508 -14.73 -30.85 0.47
CA TYR A 508 -13.56 -30.03 0.78
C TYR A 508 -12.76 -30.59 1.98
N ASN A 509 -11.54 -31.04 1.74
CA ASN A 509 -10.66 -31.52 2.80
C ASN A 509 -9.82 -30.35 3.35
N ALA A 510 -10.27 -29.79 4.47
CA ALA A 510 -9.64 -28.66 5.13
C ALA A 510 -8.17 -28.93 5.54
N ALA A 511 -7.85 -30.20 5.88
CA ALA A 511 -6.51 -30.59 6.28
C ALA A 511 -5.54 -30.59 5.09
N GLN A 512 -5.98 -31.11 3.94
CA GLN A 512 -5.22 -31.04 2.68
C GLN A 512 -5.03 -29.59 2.21
N ALA A 513 -6.07 -28.77 2.24
CA ALA A 513 -5.97 -27.35 1.89
C ALA A 513 -4.95 -26.62 2.77
N SER A 514 -4.95 -26.90 4.08
CA SER A 514 -3.96 -26.37 5.02
C SER A 514 -2.54 -26.82 4.69
N CYS A 515 -2.33 -28.11 4.39
CA CYS A 515 -1.03 -28.62 4.02
C CYS A 515 -0.49 -27.97 2.73
N ILE A 516 -1.31 -27.85 1.68
CA ILE A 516 -0.92 -27.21 0.42
C ILE A 516 -0.55 -25.74 0.64
N ALA A 517 -1.33 -25.03 1.46
CA ALA A 517 -1.05 -23.64 1.80
C ALA A 517 0.30 -23.48 2.52
N LYS A 518 0.62 -24.38 3.45
CA LYS A 518 1.93 -24.41 4.14
C LYS A 518 3.08 -24.67 3.17
N VAL A 519 2.94 -25.63 2.26
CA VAL A 519 3.96 -25.95 1.24
C VAL A 519 4.23 -24.77 0.31
N LEU A 520 3.17 -24.09 -0.15
CA LEU A 520 3.31 -22.89 -0.99
C LEU A 520 3.92 -21.72 -0.22
N SER A 521 3.51 -21.50 1.03
CA SER A 521 4.06 -20.46 1.90
C SER A 521 5.55 -20.71 2.21
N ALA A 522 5.93 -21.96 2.46
CA ALA A 522 7.32 -22.36 2.63
C ALA A 522 8.15 -22.11 1.36
N SER A 523 7.57 -22.40 0.19
CA SER A 523 8.21 -22.11 -1.10
C SER A 523 8.44 -20.62 -1.31
N GLN A 524 7.44 -19.78 -1.07
CA GLN A 524 7.56 -18.31 -1.12
C GLN A 524 8.65 -17.81 -0.16
N LYS A 525 8.65 -18.28 1.08
CA LYS A 525 9.63 -17.90 2.11
C LYS A 525 11.05 -18.33 1.72
N TYR A 526 11.21 -19.50 1.11
CA TYR A 526 12.50 -19.95 0.62
C TYR A 526 13.02 -19.06 -0.52
N MET A 527 12.15 -18.72 -1.47
CA MET A 527 12.47 -17.87 -2.61
C MET A 527 12.95 -16.49 -2.15
N ARG A 528 12.30 -15.87 -1.15
CA ARG A 528 12.71 -14.57 -0.59
C ARG A 528 14.11 -14.56 0.04
N LYS A 529 14.60 -15.70 0.53
CA LYS A 529 15.94 -15.81 1.13
C LYS A 529 17.05 -15.86 0.07
N GLN A 530 16.70 -16.05 -1.19
CA GLN A 530 17.67 -16.09 -2.28
C GLN A 530 18.27 -14.70 -2.55
N LYS A 531 19.50 -14.65 -3.06
CA LYS A 531 20.21 -13.40 -3.36
C LYS A 531 20.11 -12.96 -4.82
N ASN A 532 19.30 -13.65 -5.62
CA ASN A 532 19.15 -13.46 -7.05
C ASN A 532 17.68 -13.09 -7.41
N GLU A 533 17.34 -13.10 -8.70
CA GLU A 533 15.98 -12.86 -9.22
C GLU A 533 14.88 -13.72 -8.59
N CYS A 534 15.23 -14.87 -8.00
CA CYS A 534 14.26 -15.73 -7.33
C CYS A 534 13.67 -15.07 -6.08
N SER A 535 14.32 -14.04 -5.52
CA SER A 535 13.79 -13.30 -4.37
C SER A 535 12.53 -12.48 -4.66
N PHE A 536 12.28 -12.14 -5.93
CA PHE A 536 11.11 -11.39 -6.36
C PHE A 536 9.93 -12.32 -6.57
N VAL A 537 9.26 -12.67 -5.47
CA VAL A 537 8.04 -13.46 -5.46
C VAL A 537 6.88 -12.73 -4.77
N SER A 538 5.67 -13.02 -5.23
CA SER A 538 4.43 -12.40 -4.78
C SER A 538 3.28 -13.40 -4.73
N LEU A 539 2.12 -13.00 -4.22
CA LEU A 539 0.90 -13.82 -4.27
C LEU A 539 0.47 -14.19 -5.70
N ARG A 540 0.95 -13.49 -6.74
CA ARG A 540 0.72 -13.87 -8.14
C ARG A 540 1.41 -15.21 -8.47
N ASP A 541 2.55 -15.49 -7.85
CA ASP A 541 3.28 -16.75 -8.03
C ASP A 541 2.56 -17.91 -7.34
N VAL A 542 1.96 -17.66 -6.18
CA VAL A 542 1.09 -18.62 -5.47
C VAL A 542 -0.15 -18.95 -6.31
N GLU A 543 -0.82 -17.95 -6.86
CA GLU A 543 -1.97 -18.15 -7.74
C GLU A 543 -1.59 -18.93 -9.01
N ARG A 544 -0.42 -18.63 -9.60
CA ARG A 544 0.11 -19.39 -10.74
C ARG A 544 0.41 -20.84 -10.37
N ALA A 545 1.06 -21.08 -9.23
CA ALA A 545 1.34 -22.42 -8.72
C ALA A 545 0.04 -23.20 -8.53
N MET A 546 -1.00 -22.61 -7.94
CA MET A 546 -2.30 -23.27 -7.81
C MET A 546 -2.95 -23.62 -9.16
N LYS A 547 -2.85 -22.74 -10.18
CA LYS A 547 -3.34 -23.07 -11.54
C LYS A 547 -2.61 -24.27 -12.12
N VAL A 548 -1.30 -24.37 -11.92
CA VAL A 548 -0.47 -25.50 -12.39
C VAL A 548 -0.80 -26.78 -11.61
N ILE A 549 -0.97 -26.70 -10.28
CA ILE A 549 -1.36 -27.83 -9.44
C ILE A 549 -2.73 -28.37 -9.89
N VAL A 550 -3.72 -27.50 -10.10
CA VAL A 550 -5.04 -27.90 -10.60
C VAL A 550 -4.94 -28.56 -11.97
N TRP A 551 -4.05 -28.06 -12.84
CA TRP A 551 -3.80 -28.67 -14.15
C TRP A 551 -3.21 -30.08 -14.02
N PHE A 552 -2.16 -30.27 -13.22
CA PHE A 552 -1.58 -31.61 -13.01
C PHE A 552 -2.57 -32.57 -12.37
N TYR A 553 -3.35 -32.10 -11.41
CA TYR A 553 -4.38 -32.91 -10.77
C TYR A 553 -5.47 -33.35 -11.76
N SER A 554 -5.95 -32.42 -12.60
CA SER A 554 -6.98 -32.72 -13.60
C SER A 554 -6.50 -33.67 -14.69
N ASN A 555 -5.19 -33.74 -14.92
CA ASN A 555 -4.56 -34.59 -15.92
C ASN A 555 -3.79 -35.77 -15.30
N SER A 556 -4.07 -36.11 -14.03
CA SER A 556 -3.31 -37.11 -13.26
C SER A 556 -3.14 -38.44 -14.01
N LYS A 557 -4.21 -38.95 -14.62
CA LYS A 557 -4.16 -40.20 -15.40
C LYS A 557 -3.16 -40.17 -16.57
N LEU A 558 -3.06 -39.04 -17.27
CA LEU A 558 -2.11 -38.89 -18.38
C LEU A 558 -0.68 -38.80 -17.86
N ILE A 559 -0.49 -38.10 -16.74
CA ILE A 559 0.82 -37.97 -16.10
C ILE A 559 1.29 -39.32 -15.55
N ASP A 560 0.40 -40.08 -14.91
CA ASP A 560 0.71 -41.41 -14.39
C ASP A 560 1.13 -42.36 -15.52
N GLN A 561 0.52 -42.26 -16.70
CA GLN A 561 0.91 -43.01 -17.91
C GLN A 561 2.30 -42.61 -18.40
N VAL A 562 2.56 -41.31 -18.56
CA VAL A 562 3.86 -40.81 -19.03
C VAL A 562 4.98 -41.22 -18.08
N ILE A 563 4.74 -41.12 -16.77
CA ILE A 563 5.71 -41.53 -15.75
C ILE A 563 5.95 -43.05 -15.83
N ALA A 564 4.89 -43.86 -15.91
CA ALA A 564 5.02 -45.31 -16.02
C ALA A 564 5.78 -45.74 -17.29
N ASP A 565 5.50 -45.10 -18.42
CA ASP A 565 6.20 -45.34 -19.68
C ASP A 565 7.70 -45.00 -19.58
N GLU A 566 8.05 -43.92 -18.88
CA GLU A 566 9.46 -43.54 -18.67
C GLU A 566 10.21 -44.50 -17.73
N TYR A 567 9.55 -44.99 -16.67
CA TYR A 567 10.14 -46.00 -15.79
C TYR A 567 10.37 -47.33 -16.52
N ASN A 568 9.39 -47.79 -17.32
CA ASN A 568 9.54 -49.02 -18.10
C ASN A 568 10.69 -48.94 -19.12
N VAL A 569 10.94 -47.77 -19.72
CA VAL A 569 12.07 -47.56 -20.65
C VAL A 569 13.43 -47.57 -19.92
N ARG A 570 13.51 -47.02 -18.70
CA ARG A 570 14.76 -47.05 -17.92
C ARG A 570 15.13 -48.46 -17.47
N ASP A 571 14.16 -49.33 -17.17
CA ASP A 571 14.42 -50.73 -16.81
C ASP A 571 14.91 -51.54 -18.04
N GLU A 572 14.34 -51.32 -19.23
CA GLU A 572 14.82 -51.97 -20.47
C GLU A 572 16.24 -51.55 -20.89
N ASP A 573 16.63 -50.28 -20.67
CA ASP A 573 18.00 -49.81 -20.95
C ASP A 573 19.02 -50.31 -19.91
N SER A 574 18.59 -50.55 -18.66
CA SER A 574 19.45 -51.06 -17.57
C SER A 574 19.85 -52.52 -17.76
N GLU A 575 18.91 -53.36 -18.24
CA GLU A 575 19.17 -54.77 -18.58
C GLU A 575 20.17 -54.95 -19.74
N SER A 576 20.45 -53.90 -20.52
CA SER A 576 21.44 -53.95 -21.62
C SER A 576 22.89 -53.72 -21.17
N SER A 577 23.11 -53.46 -19.87
CA SER A 577 24.43 -53.15 -19.30
C SER A 577 24.81 -54.02 -18.10
N GLU A 578 24.48 -55.31 -18.15
CA GLU A 578 25.04 -56.30 -17.22
C GLU A 578 26.51 -56.60 -17.53
N GLU A 579 27.44 -55.88 -16.89
CA GLU A 579 28.70 -56.48 -16.43
C GLU A 579 29.07 -56.00 -15.02
N SER A 580 28.76 -56.86 -14.06
CA SER A 580 29.44 -57.08 -12.77
C SER A 580 29.57 -55.94 -11.75
N SER A 581 28.77 -56.02 -10.68
CA SER A 581 29.31 -56.20 -9.32
C SER A 581 28.17 -56.52 -8.35
N GLU A 582 28.16 -57.76 -7.87
CA GLU A 582 27.41 -58.18 -6.68
C GLU A 582 28.00 -57.43 -5.47
N GLU A 583 27.36 -56.34 -5.06
CA GLU A 583 27.43 -55.86 -3.69
C GLU A 583 25.99 -55.83 -3.17
N GLU A 584 25.66 -56.78 -2.29
CA GLU A 584 24.48 -56.72 -1.43
C GLU A 584 24.56 -55.45 -0.59
N SER A 585 23.93 -54.37 -1.06
CA SER A 585 23.62 -53.22 -0.22
C SER A 585 22.36 -53.53 0.55
N ASP A 586 22.44 -53.56 1.89
CA ASP A 586 21.30 -53.56 2.80
C ASP A 586 20.19 -52.65 2.25
N GLU A 587 19.07 -53.23 1.82
CA GLU A 587 17.84 -52.51 1.49
C GLU A 587 17.42 -51.75 2.76
N SER A 588 17.80 -50.48 2.84
CA SER A 588 17.40 -49.62 3.94
C SER A 588 15.89 -49.37 3.86
N ASP A 589 15.20 -49.28 5.01
CA ASP A 589 13.78 -48.91 5.13
C ASP A 589 13.37 -47.65 4.31
N ASP A 590 14.34 -46.85 3.84
CA ASP A 590 14.14 -45.69 2.98
C ASP A 590 13.74 -46.05 1.54
N ASP A 591 14.17 -47.19 0.98
CA ASP A 591 13.88 -47.56 -0.42
C ASP A 591 12.47 -48.17 -0.57
N GLU A 592 12.00 -48.98 0.39
CA GLU A 592 10.60 -49.44 0.47
C GLU A 592 9.59 -48.28 0.58
N GLN A 593 9.98 -47.16 1.21
CA GLN A 593 9.14 -45.97 1.30
C GLN A 593 9.09 -45.18 -0.01
N VAL A 594 10.11 -45.25 -0.86
CA VAL A 594 10.07 -44.58 -2.16
C VAL A 594 9.09 -45.29 -3.10
N GLU A 595 8.85 -46.60 -2.97
CA GLU A 595 7.93 -47.36 -3.84
C GLU A 595 6.44 -47.15 -3.54
N GLN A 596 6.07 -46.55 -2.41
CA GLN A 596 4.66 -46.32 -2.08
C GLN A 596 3.98 -45.37 -3.09
N PRO A 597 2.77 -45.70 -3.57
CA PRO A 597 2.09 -44.89 -4.57
C PRO A 597 1.72 -43.53 -3.99
N LEU A 598 2.17 -42.46 -4.65
CA LEU A 598 1.76 -41.10 -4.30
C LEU A 598 0.28 -40.88 -4.60
N SER A 599 -0.39 -40.18 -3.69
CA SER A 599 -1.74 -39.68 -4.00
C SER A 599 -1.68 -38.65 -5.15
N GLN A 600 -2.72 -38.63 -5.98
CA GLN A 600 -2.81 -37.71 -7.13
C GLN A 600 -2.60 -36.25 -6.75
N ILE A 601 -3.12 -35.84 -5.59
CA ILE A 601 -2.97 -34.47 -5.08
C ILE A 601 -1.53 -34.16 -4.66
N VAL A 602 -0.85 -35.09 -4.00
CA VAL A 602 0.55 -34.90 -3.60
C VAL A 602 1.46 -34.82 -4.82
N ARG A 603 1.29 -35.72 -5.81
CA ARG A 603 2.02 -35.66 -7.08
C ARG A 603 1.78 -34.33 -7.79
N ALA A 604 0.53 -33.88 -7.90
CA ALA A 604 0.20 -32.60 -8.53
C ALA A 604 0.83 -31.40 -7.80
N VAL A 605 0.90 -31.43 -6.47
CA VAL A 605 1.58 -30.40 -5.66
C VAL A 605 3.08 -30.39 -5.97
N ILE A 606 3.74 -31.55 -5.95
CA ILE A 606 5.18 -31.69 -6.24
C ILE A 606 5.51 -31.16 -7.63
N LEU A 607 4.77 -31.58 -8.66
CA LEU A 607 4.98 -31.13 -10.02
C LEU A 607 4.70 -29.64 -10.19
N GLY A 608 3.64 -29.14 -9.52
CA GLY A 608 3.29 -27.72 -9.54
C GLY A 608 4.37 -26.82 -8.94
N ILE A 609 4.94 -27.20 -7.80
CA ILE A 609 6.09 -26.48 -7.21
C ILE A 609 7.38 -26.70 -8.00
N GLY A 610 7.51 -27.87 -8.64
CA GLY A 610 8.56 -28.21 -9.60
C GLY A 610 8.66 -27.17 -10.73
N VAL A 611 7.54 -26.95 -11.40
CA VAL A 611 7.44 -25.97 -12.51
C VAL A 611 7.59 -24.54 -12.01
N CYS A 612 6.95 -24.18 -10.90
CA CYS A 612 6.82 -22.76 -10.50
C CYS A 612 8.00 -22.21 -9.70
N TYR A 613 8.66 -23.05 -8.90
CA TYR A 613 9.72 -22.64 -7.98
C TYR A 613 11.04 -23.35 -8.26
N TYR A 614 11.03 -24.69 -8.26
CA TYR A 614 12.24 -25.51 -8.40
C TYR A 614 13.01 -25.19 -9.69
N ALA A 615 12.32 -25.05 -10.83
CA ALA A 615 12.94 -24.78 -12.13
C ALA A 615 13.74 -23.47 -12.16
N ARG A 616 13.39 -22.49 -11.32
CA ARG A 616 14.05 -21.16 -11.25
C ARG A 616 15.33 -21.19 -10.42
N LEU A 617 15.54 -22.22 -9.60
CA LEU A 617 16.64 -22.28 -8.65
C LEU A 617 17.89 -22.92 -9.24
N ASN A 618 19.04 -22.42 -8.82
CA ASN A 618 20.35 -23.02 -9.09
C ASN A 618 20.61 -24.17 -8.11
N GLU A 619 20.37 -23.95 -6.80
CA GLU A 619 20.57 -24.94 -5.73
C GLU A 619 19.26 -25.66 -5.40
N ARG A 620 18.93 -26.64 -6.23
CA ARG A 620 17.65 -27.34 -6.22
C ARG A 620 17.45 -28.31 -5.04
N GLU A 621 18.53 -28.93 -4.57
CA GLU A 621 18.45 -29.95 -3.51
C GLU A 621 18.08 -29.36 -2.15
N VAL A 622 18.64 -28.18 -1.84
CA VAL A 622 18.38 -27.47 -0.58
C VAL A 622 16.92 -27.05 -0.50
N TYR A 623 16.34 -26.61 -1.62
CA TYR A 623 14.91 -26.29 -1.70
C TYR A 623 14.02 -27.48 -1.39
N CYS A 624 14.27 -28.65 -2.01
CA CYS A 624 13.48 -29.85 -1.72
C CYS A 624 13.58 -30.22 -0.23
N ARG A 625 14.77 -30.15 0.38
CA ARG A 625 14.96 -30.45 1.81
C ARG A 625 14.17 -29.52 2.72
N ASP A 626 14.10 -28.23 2.39
CA ASP A 626 13.37 -27.25 3.19
C ASP A 626 11.86 -27.40 3.03
N VAL A 627 11.37 -27.60 1.81
CA VAL A 627 9.92 -27.67 1.52
C VAL A 627 9.30 -29.01 1.91
N CYS A 628 10.03 -30.13 1.80
CA CYS A 628 9.51 -31.46 2.17
C CYS A 628 8.99 -31.53 3.61
N ARG A 629 9.56 -30.74 4.53
CA ARG A 629 9.17 -30.71 5.96
C ARG A 629 7.74 -30.21 6.20
N TYR A 630 7.13 -29.60 5.20
CA TYR A 630 5.78 -29.02 5.29
C TYR A 630 4.68 -29.94 4.74
N PHE A 631 5.05 -31.10 4.18
CA PHE A 631 4.11 -32.18 3.92
C PHE A 631 3.79 -32.88 5.25
N ASP A 632 2.51 -33.00 5.59
CA ASP A 632 2.03 -33.66 6.81
C ASP A 632 1.15 -34.88 6.48
N ASN A 633 0.59 -35.54 7.50
CA ASN A 633 -0.23 -36.74 7.33
C ASN A 633 -1.47 -36.52 6.43
N SER A 634 -1.87 -35.27 6.18
CA SER A 634 -2.96 -34.93 5.25
C SER A 634 -2.53 -35.04 3.77
N CYS A 635 -1.24 -34.87 3.52
CA CYS A 635 -0.59 -34.97 2.21
C CYS A 635 0.72 -35.76 2.36
N PRO A 636 0.66 -37.09 2.62
CA PRO A 636 1.84 -37.88 2.93
C PRO A 636 2.80 -37.93 1.73
N LEU A 637 4.08 -37.72 2.01
CA LEU A 637 5.18 -37.78 1.05
C LEU A 637 6.17 -38.89 1.45
N PRO A 638 5.84 -40.16 1.15
CA PRO A 638 6.72 -41.29 1.45
C PRO A 638 8.02 -41.18 0.62
N GLY A 639 9.16 -41.55 1.20
CA GLY A 639 10.49 -41.33 0.61
C GLY A 639 10.98 -39.86 0.61
N GLY A 640 10.18 -38.94 1.15
CA GLY A 640 10.56 -37.55 1.45
C GLY A 640 11.26 -36.82 0.30
N VAL A 641 12.46 -36.31 0.58
CA VAL A 641 13.25 -35.48 -0.36
C VAL A 641 13.61 -36.23 -1.64
N ARG A 642 13.98 -37.53 -1.52
CA ARG A 642 14.36 -38.35 -2.68
C ARG A 642 13.16 -38.53 -3.61
N ARG A 643 11.99 -38.89 -3.07
CA ARG A 643 10.76 -39.03 -3.85
C ARG A 643 10.38 -37.73 -4.56
N MET A 644 10.45 -36.59 -3.86
CA MET A 644 10.17 -35.28 -4.45
C MET A 644 11.11 -34.95 -5.61
N GLN A 645 12.40 -35.28 -5.50
CA GLN A 645 13.37 -35.04 -6.58
C GLN A 645 13.13 -35.93 -7.79
N ASN A 646 12.83 -37.21 -7.55
CA ASN A 646 12.59 -38.19 -8.61
C ASN A 646 11.33 -37.86 -9.42
N GLU A 647 10.27 -37.37 -8.77
CA GLU A 647 9.04 -36.98 -9.47
C GLU A 647 9.20 -35.66 -10.28
N ILE A 648 10.16 -34.80 -9.93
CA ILE A 648 10.39 -33.54 -10.67
C ILE A 648 11.34 -33.72 -11.86
N ARG A 649 12.28 -34.67 -11.75
CA ARG A 649 13.28 -34.96 -12.79
C ARG A 649 12.67 -35.80 -13.89
#